data_AF-A0A1I3LW55-F1
#
_entry.id   AF-A0A1I3LW55-F1
#
_cell.length_a   1.000
_cell.length_b   1.000
_cell.length_c   1.000
_cell.angle_alpha   90.00
_cell.angle_beta   90.00
_cell.angle_gamma   90.00
#
_symmetry.space_group_name_H-M   'P 1'
#
loop_
_entity.id
_entity.type
_entity.pdbx_description
1 polymer ?
#
loop_
_entity_poly.entity_id
_entity_poly.type
_entity_poly.pdbx_seq_one_letter_code
_entity_poly.pdbx_strand_id
1 'polypeptide(L)'
;MEKEVPPSSEQIKRLKALQGVDCGVFTLSVFSTLEGHMRHLLNGSISNQTTFPDLVNLYKSRYSVGNPKEYQLIRNIITNERNTNSVRHRFENLSVEEAKAAIYLLSEFANIFKLPNKDQLAKLSTSLVNWDNRKSPQETALELEKANRELKRLALENSDMTAKVDELESKQKELSSLNTKLKALQEDYDEQITNNRKNKEKIDELRRLKNEAEMENRKAQETIQEQISKLSDAQSYIDNLARMTSYTRTRYDYEQSLLRLTREQESIVNQVKFEHDFLVKGSAGTGKSLVLLKTLEKLIQKKDGTSFKLITFSRSLEKYNKYVAQLMNIENPIEEELITTSENYTGKIIADAFPGKEFSYDLFRCLENEEVVSGNPLGKEIWTELDKFILPKCISKKEYCDEKINRTGMKKLPNGTDRNKIWAAVEAIFAEWDKMDKISVQYANYKVVSEIDKGEYTIPANLKTDYLFVDEVQDLTVTTLRLLKYSVNKNLILAGDNDQSVYQPGFAWTKAGIDVVGNSRALNVNFRSTIQIQEVAEKYRQLMKGFDKKNRPETFRIGAPVELHEEENQAEAFESMLDSVNMCIQSLGYEPENICLIAGKRDYLSALQGLLKEKLDLESDFVNSEDFSFAKKGVVRLATPQSCKGLDFPVVLYYLDHRAHFLNVYDEETADKMNRNMIYTAITRGIELLHIFMLKDSNSGPVDDLRKIIK
;
A
#
# COMPACT_ATOMS: atom_id res chain seq x y z
N MET A 1 3.33 13.09 -46.80
CA MET A 1 2.51 13.61 -45.70
C MET A 1 2.51 15.12 -45.82
N GLU A 2 1.38 15.73 -46.16
CA GLU A 2 1.21 17.18 -46.00
C GLU A 2 1.58 17.53 -44.56
N LYS A 3 2.56 18.41 -44.36
CA LYS A 3 2.97 18.83 -43.01
C LYS A 3 1.79 19.58 -42.40
N GLU A 4 1.26 19.04 -41.30
CA GLU A 4 0.18 19.64 -40.52
C GLU A 4 0.49 21.13 -40.27
N VAL A 5 -0.51 22.01 -40.47
CA VAL A 5 -0.34 23.46 -40.27
C VAL A 5 -0.06 23.71 -38.79
N PRO A 6 1.12 24.23 -38.41
CA PRO A 6 1.43 24.48 -37.01
C PRO A 6 0.50 25.58 -36.45
N PRO A 7 0.12 25.54 -35.16
CA PRO A 7 0.50 24.54 -34.17
C PRO A 7 -0.30 23.23 -34.28
N SER A 8 0.42 22.12 -34.38
CA SER A 8 -0.17 20.78 -34.33
C SER A 8 -0.66 20.43 -32.91
N SER A 9 -1.55 19.43 -32.82
CA SER A 9 -1.97 18.91 -31.51
C SER A 9 -0.80 18.41 -30.65
N GLU A 10 0.26 17.90 -31.28
CA GLU A 10 1.47 17.46 -30.59
C GLU A 10 2.30 18.64 -30.06
N GLN A 11 2.44 19.73 -30.83
CA GLN A 11 3.12 20.95 -30.38
C GLN A 11 2.39 21.58 -29.18
N ILE A 12 1.05 21.55 -29.17
CA ILE A 12 0.25 22.04 -28.04
C ILE A 12 0.43 21.15 -26.80
N LYS A 13 0.47 19.81 -26.97
CA LYS A 13 0.78 18.89 -25.87
C LYS A 13 2.18 19.16 -25.30
N ARG A 14 3.17 19.45 -26.15
CA ARG A 14 4.54 19.80 -25.72
C ARG A 14 4.58 21.12 -24.97
N LEU A 15 3.89 22.16 -25.45
CA LEU A 15 3.75 23.43 -24.72
C LEU A 15 3.08 23.23 -23.35
N LYS A 16 2.04 22.40 -23.29
CA LYS A 16 1.37 22.04 -22.02
C LYS A 16 2.29 21.30 -21.06
N ALA A 17 3.18 20.45 -21.56
CA ALA A 17 4.15 19.72 -20.72
C ALA A 17 5.24 20.64 -20.15
N LEU A 18 5.61 21.70 -20.87
CA LEU A 18 6.60 22.70 -20.42
C LEU A 18 6.04 23.72 -19.43
N GLN A 19 4.72 23.79 -19.29
CA GLN A 19 4.04 24.67 -18.35
C GLN A 19 4.48 24.36 -16.90
N GLY A 20 4.96 25.37 -16.18
CA GLY A 20 5.42 25.23 -14.79
C GLY A 20 6.73 24.45 -14.62
N VAL A 21 7.54 24.30 -15.67
CA VAL A 21 8.89 23.69 -15.59
C VAL A 21 9.98 24.76 -15.57
N ASP A 22 10.00 25.65 -16.58
CA ASP A 22 10.95 26.75 -16.69
C ASP A 22 10.33 27.90 -17.51
N CYS A 23 10.31 29.11 -16.95
CA CYS A 23 9.68 30.28 -17.57
C CYS A 23 10.39 30.71 -18.86
N GLY A 24 11.71 30.60 -18.91
CA GLY A 24 12.52 30.95 -20.08
C GLY A 24 12.27 30.00 -21.24
N VAL A 25 12.41 28.70 -21.00
CA VAL A 25 12.22 27.63 -22.00
C VAL A 25 10.77 27.59 -22.50
N PHE A 26 9.79 27.80 -21.62
CA PHE A 26 8.40 27.91 -22.01
C PHE A 26 8.16 29.12 -22.93
N THR A 27 8.66 30.30 -22.55
CA THR A 27 8.56 31.53 -23.37
C THR A 27 9.20 31.34 -24.74
N LEU A 28 10.41 30.76 -24.79
CA LEU A 28 11.10 30.43 -26.04
C LEU A 28 10.29 29.47 -26.92
N SER A 29 9.62 28.48 -26.31
CA SER A 29 8.80 27.51 -27.02
C SER A 29 7.51 28.13 -27.59
N VAL A 30 6.91 29.07 -26.87
CA VAL A 30 5.76 29.86 -27.34
C VAL A 30 6.14 30.69 -28.58
N PHE A 31 7.26 31.41 -28.53
CA PHE A 31 7.73 32.20 -29.67
C PHE A 31 8.18 31.34 -30.85
N SER A 32 8.76 30.16 -30.59
CA SER A 32 9.08 29.18 -31.64
C SER A 32 7.81 28.66 -32.35
N THR A 33 6.69 28.60 -31.63
CA THR A 33 5.39 28.20 -32.19
C THR A 33 4.81 29.29 -33.11
N LEU A 34 4.90 30.56 -32.69
CA LEU A 34 4.56 31.71 -33.52
C LEU A 34 5.42 31.74 -34.80
N GLU A 35 6.74 31.58 -34.64
CA GLU A 35 7.69 31.57 -35.73
C GLU A 35 7.38 30.44 -36.74
N GLY A 36 7.13 29.22 -36.24
CA GLY A 36 6.78 28.07 -37.07
C GLY A 36 5.53 28.30 -37.91
N HIS A 37 4.51 28.95 -37.34
CA HIS A 37 3.28 29.31 -38.07
C HIS A 37 3.53 30.37 -39.16
N MET A 38 4.22 31.46 -38.82
CA MET A 38 4.54 32.52 -39.78
C MET A 38 5.37 31.99 -40.95
N ARG A 39 6.37 31.14 -40.66
CA ARG A 39 7.20 30.51 -41.70
C ARG A 39 6.38 29.61 -42.63
N HIS A 40 5.42 28.86 -42.08
CA HIS A 40 4.54 28.00 -42.87
C HIS A 40 3.68 28.82 -43.86
N LEU A 41 3.10 29.94 -43.40
CA LEU A 41 2.23 30.80 -44.24
C LEU A 41 2.99 31.68 -45.25
N LEU A 42 4.25 32.00 -44.99
CA LEU A 42 5.10 32.82 -45.88
C LEU A 42 5.91 31.99 -46.89
N ASN A 43 5.64 30.68 -46.97
CA ASN A 43 6.31 29.70 -47.83
C ASN A 43 6.74 30.29 -49.18
N GLY A 44 8.01 30.08 -49.55
CA GLY A 44 8.60 30.56 -50.82
C GLY A 44 9.13 32.00 -50.82
N SER A 45 8.88 32.81 -49.78
CA SER A 45 9.32 34.23 -49.71
C SER A 45 10.42 34.50 -48.67
N ILE A 46 10.91 33.45 -47.99
CA ILE A 46 11.83 33.55 -46.85
C ILE A 46 12.88 32.43 -46.89
N SER A 47 14.09 32.72 -46.39
CA SER A 47 15.15 31.73 -46.22
C SER A 47 15.25 31.30 -44.75
N ASN A 48 15.97 30.22 -44.47
CA ASN A 48 16.27 29.81 -43.09
C ASN A 48 17.14 30.84 -42.34
N GLN A 49 17.72 31.82 -43.04
CA GLN A 49 18.50 32.91 -42.45
C GLN A 49 17.66 34.16 -42.13
N THR A 50 16.39 34.20 -42.52
CA THR A 50 15.50 35.32 -42.19
C THR A 50 15.33 35.42 -40.67
N THR A 51 15.67 36.59 -40.11
CA THR A 51 15.56 36.85 -38.67
C THR A 51 14.10 36.92 -38.23
N PHE A 52 13.83 36.72 -36.94
CA PHE A 52 12.48 36.80 -36.39
C PHE A 52 11.81 38.19 -36.62
N PRO A 53 12.49 39.35 -36.40
CA PRO A 53 11.92 40.65 -36.72
C PRO A 53 11.55 40.79 -38.20
N ASP A 54 12.42 40.35 -39.10
CA ASP A 54 12.19 40.42 -40.55
C ASP A 54 11.01 39.53 -40.97
N LEU A 55 10.92 38.34 -40.38
CA LEU A 55 9.81 37.41 -40.59
C LEU A 55 8.48 38.03 -40.14
N VAL A 56 8.45 38.62 -38.95
CA VAL A 56 7.23 39.25 -38.40
C VAL A 56 6.83 40.47 -39.23
N ASN A 57 7.78 41.28 -39.69
CA ASN A 57 7.52 42.43 -40.57
C ASN A 57 6.98 42.01 -41.94
N LEU A 58 7.52 40.93 -42.53
CA LEU A 58 7.01 40.38 -43.78
C LEU A 58 5.62 39.74 -43.62
N TYR A 59 5.39 39.09 -42.47
CA TYR A 59 4.07 38.56 -42.12
C TYR A 59 3.05 39.70 -42.01
N LYS A 60 3.42 40.79 -41.32
CA LYS A 60 2.61 41.99 -41.14
C LYS A 60 2.24 42.64 -42.48
N SER A 61 3.20 42.84 -43.37
CA SER A 61 2.95 43.49 -44.67
C SER A 61 2.02 42.69 -45.57
N ARG A 62 1.99 41.36 -45.43
CA ARG A 62 1.18 40.46 -46.26
C ARG A 62 -0.20 40.15 -45.67
N TYR A 63 -0.30 40.01 -44.35
CA TYR A 63 -1.49 39.46 -43.69
C TYR A 63 -2.14 40.42 -42.68
N SER A 64 -1.57 41.59 -42.43
CA SER A 64 -2.07 42.54 -41.42
C SER A 64 -2.19 43.98 -41.94
N VAL A 65 -2.92 44.15 -43.05
CA VAL A 65 -3.12 45.46 -43.68
C VAL A 65 -4.42 46.10 -43.17
N GLY A 66 -4.29 47.09 -42.28
CA GLY A 66 -5.37 48.07 -41.99
C GLY A 66 -6.13 47.91 -40.67
N ASN A 67 -5.78 46.96 -39.79
CA ASN A 67 -6.46 46.77 -38.49
C ASN A 67 -5.58 47.24 -37.30
N PRO A 68 -6.00 48.26 -36.52
CA PRO A 68 -5.23 48.75 -35.36
C PRO A 68 -4.93 47.69 -34.29
N LYS A 69 -5.83 46.69 -34.11
CA LYS A 69 -5.64 45.63 -33.11
C LYS A 69 -4.55 44.65 -33.50
N GLU A 70 -4.51 44.26 -34.78
CA GLU A 70 -3.45 43.39 -35.30
C GLU A 70 -2.09 44.11 -35.27
N TYR A 71 -2.07 45.40 -35.62
CA TYR A 71 -0.85 46.22 -35.55
C TYR A 71 -0.27 46.25 -34.13
N GLN A 72 -1.13 46.44 -33.12
CA GLN A 72 -0.72 46.46 -31.73
C GLN A 72 -0.20 45.09 -31.26
N LEU A 73 -0.88 44.00 -31.62
CA LEU A 73 -0.42 42.64 -31.28
C LEU A 73 0.95 42.34 -31.88
N ILE A 74 1.15 42.63 -33.17
CA ILE A 74 2.44 42.40 -33.84
C ILE A 74 3.55 43.24 -33.20
N ARG A 75 3.26 44.49 -32.83
CA ARG A 75 4.21 45.34 -32.08
C ARG A 75 4.55 44.73 -30.72
N ASN A 76 3.59 44.18 -30.01
CA ASN A 76 3.83 43.54 -28.71
C ASN A 76 4.69 42.27 -28.84
N ILE A 77 4.48 41.47 -29.90
CA ILE A 77 5.30 40.30 -30.21
C ILE A 77 6.76 40.69 -30.48
N ILE A 78 7.01 41.70 -31.33
CA ILE A 78 8.37 42.21 -31.61
C ILE A 78 9.02 42.75 -30.31
N THR A 79 8.27 43.48 -29.50
CA THR A 79 8.79 44.06 -28.25
C THR A 79 9.23 42.99 -27.25
N ASN A 80 8.50 41.87 -27.19
CA ASN A 80 8.79 40.74 -26.30
C ASN A 80 9.86 39.77 -26.85
N GLU A 81 10.35 39.98 -28.08
CA GLU A 81 11.41 39.16 -28.66
C GLU A 81 12.71 39.25 -27.85
N ARG A 82 12.99 40.41 -27.22
CA ARG A 82 14.17 40.60 -26.37
C ARG A 82 14.29 39.53 -25.28
N ASN A 83 13.17 39.18 -24.65
CA ASN A 83 13.11 38.17 -23.60
C ASN A 83 13.45 36.78 -24.15
N THR A 84 12.92 36.46 -25.34
CA THR A 84 13.23 35.20 -26.03
C THR A 84 14.70 35.12 -26.47
N ASN A 85 15.29 36.22 -26.93
CA ASN A 85 16.70 36.27 -27.33
C ASN A 85 17.65 36.18 -26.13
N SER A 86 17.28 36.75 -24.98
CA SER A 86 17.98 36.57 -23.70
C SER A 86 18.05 35.08 -23.31
N VAL A 87 16.93 34.37 -23.35
CA VAL A 87 16.90 32.91 -23.14
C VAL A 87 17.72 32.17 -24.20
N ARG A 88 17.55 32.50 -25.48
CA ARG A 88 18.21 31.80 -26.60
C ARG A 88 19.73 31.92 -26.58
N HIS A 89 20.27 33.08 -26.25
CA HIS A 89 21.71 33.35 -26.33
C HIS A 89 22.44 33.20 -25.00
N ARG A 90 21.73 33.34 -23.86
CA ARG A 90 22.34 33.35 -22.53
C ARG A 90 21.69 32.37 -21.56
N PHE A 91 20.66 31.64 -21.99
CA PHE A 91 19.87 30.75 -21.14
C PHE A 91 19.38 31.44 -19.86
N GLU A 92 18.99 32.70 -20.01
CA GLU A 92 18.57 33.58 -18.93
C GLU A 92 17.19 33.14 -18.39
N ASN A 93 17.00 33.18 -17.07
CA ASN A 93 15.70 32.88 -16.46
C ASN A 93 14.74 34.06 -16.66
N LEU A 94 13.46 33.78 -16.87
CA LEU A 94 12.42 34.79 -17.06
C LEU A 94 11.40 34.74 -15.91
N SER A 95 10.69 35.84 -15.69
CA SER A 95 9.65 35.91 -14.67
C SER A 95 8.37 35.18 -15.12
N VAL A 96 7.51 34.85 -14.15
CA VAL A 96 6.20 34.23 -14.41
C VAL A 96 5.30 35.17 -15.22
N GLU A 97 5.41 36.48 -14.99
CA GLU A 97 4.71 37.53 -15.74
C GLU A 97 5.12 37.54 -17.20
N GLU A 98 6.41 37.33 -17.49
CA GLU A 98 6.93 37.26 -18.86
C GLU A 98 6.43 36.00 -19.59
N ALA A 99 6.39 34.86 -18.91
CA ALA A 99 5.79 33.63 -19.43
C ALA A 99 4.27 33.77 -19.68
N LYS A 100 3.55 34.43 -18.76
CA LYS A 100 2.12 34.77 -18.91
C LYS A 100 1.87 35.73 -20.08
N ALA A 101 2.74 36.73 -20.25
CA ALA A 101 2.66 37.65 -21.37
C ALA A 101 2.87 36.91 -22.71
N ALA A 102 3.84 36.00 -22.78
CA ALA A 102 4.13 35.23 -23.99
C ALA A 102 2.93 34.37 -24.45
N ILE A 103 2.33 33.59 -23.55
CA ILE A 103 1.18 32.74 -23.88
C ILE A 103 -0.08 33.56 -24.19
N TYR A 104 -0.26 34.72 -23.54
CA TYR A 104 -1.33 35.65 -23.88
C TYR A 104 -1.18 36.15 -25.32
N LEU A 105 0.03 36.54 -25.72
CA LEU A 105 0.32 36.95 -27.11
C LEU A 105 0.05 35.83 -28.11
N LEU A 106 0.40 34.58 -27.80
CA LEU A 106 0.09 33.43 -28.66
C LEU A 106 -1.43 33.17 -28.74
N SER A 107 -2.17 33.32 -27.65
CA SER A 107 -3.62 33.16 -27.61
C SER A 107 -4.33 34.25 -28.42
N GLU A 108 -3.93 35.51 -28.26
CA GLU A 108 -4.44 36.63 -29.08
C GLU A 108 -4.11 36.42 -30.57
N PHE A 109 -2.88 36.02 -30.88
CA PHE A 109 -2.47 35.70 -32.24
C PHE A 109 -3.29 34.55 -32.83
N ALA A 110 -3.51 33.48 -32.06
CA ALA A 110 -4.34 32.35 -32.47
C ALA A 110 -5.79 32.76 -32.78
N ASN A 111 -6.35 33.67 -31.98
CA ASN A 111 -7.72 34.16 -32.15
C ASN A 111 -7.86 35.08 -33.36
N ILE A 112 -6.94 36.04 -33.52
CA ILE A 112 -6.99 37.03 -34.60
C ILE A 112 -6.74 36.38 -35.96
N PHE A 113 -5.70 35.55 -36.08
CA PHE A 113 -5.32 34.92 -37.34
C PHE A 113 -5.97 33.54 -37.56
N LYS A 114 -6.89 33.13 -36.68
CA LYS A 114 -7.66 31.87 -36.75
C LYS A 114 -6.75 30.64 -36.90
N LEU A 115 -5.78 30.49 -36.02
CA LEU A 115 -4.87 29.34 -36.03
C LEU A 115 -5.63 28.01 -35.82
N PRO A 116 -5.12 26.89 -36.34
CA PRO A 116 -5.63 25.57 -36.01
C PRO A 116 -5.50 25.31 -34.50
N ASN A 117 -6.43 24.53 -33.93
CA ASN A 117 -6.46 24.18 -32.50
C ASN A 117 -6.54 25.36 -31.51
N LYS A 118 -7.02 26.53 -31.93
CA LYS A 118 -7.14 27.75 -31.09
C LYS A 118 -7.86 27.52 -29.75
N ASP A 119 -8.86 26.63 -29.69
CA ASP A 119 -9.59 26.35 -28.45
C ASP A 119 -8.72 25.62 -27.42
N GLN A 120 -7.75 24.81 -27.87
CA GLN A 120 -6.78 24.17 -26.98
C GLN A 120 -5.74 25.17 -26.46
N LEU A 121 -5.33 26.12 -27.30
CA LEU A 121 -4.44 27.23 -26.90
C LEU A 121 -5.13 28.18 -25.92
N ALA A 122 -6.42 28.48 -26.13
CA ALA A 122 -7.21 29.27 -25.19
C ALA A 122 -7.25 28.59 -23.81
N LYS A 123 -7.53 27.28 -23.76
CA LYS A 123 -7.49 26.48 -22.51
C LYS A 123 -6.11 26.49 -21.85
N LEU A 124 -5.03 26.47 -22.63
CA LEU A 124 -3.65 26.55 -22.13
C LEU A 124 -3.37 27.90 -21.46
N SER A 125 -3.87 29.00 -22.03
CA SER A 125 -3.74 30.34 -21.41
C SER A 125 -4.52 30.44 -20.10
N THR A 126 -5.66 29.74 -19.97
CA THR A 126 -6.47 29.71 -18.74
C THR A 126 -5.86 28.82 -17.64
N SER A 127 -5.14 27.75 -18.00
CA SER A 127 -4.49 26.85 -17.03
C SER A 127 -3.26 27.48 -16.34
N LEU A 128 -2.73 28.59 -16.87
CA LEU A 128 -1.57 29.31 -16.32
C LEU A 128 -1.85 30.14 -15.06
N VAL A 129 -3.11 30.25 -14.63
CA VAL A 129 -3.47 30.82 -13.32
C VAL A 129 -2.85 29.99 -12.17
N ASN A 130 -2.44 28.74 -12.44
CA ASN A 130 -1.84 27.82 -11.46
C ASN A 130 -0.34 27.56 -11.68
N TRP A 131 0.41 28.53 -12.21
CA TRP A 131 1.85 28.37 -12.52
C TRP A 131 2.72 28.07 -11.29
N ASP A 132 2.32 28.54 -10.10
CA ASP A 132 3.15 28.51 -8.88
C ASP A 132 3.22 27.15 -8.15
N ASN A 133 2.64 26.08 -8.70
CA ASN A 133 2.49 24.81 -7.98
C ASN A 133 3.43 23.67 -8.38
N ARG A 134 4.55 23.95 -9.05
CA ARG A 134 5.59 22.93 -9.26
C ARG A 134 6.92 23.38 -8.66
N LYS A 135 7.05 23.08 -7.37
CA LYS A 135 8.32 23.10 -6.64
C LYS A 135 9.27 22.07 -7.26
N SER A 136 10.56 22.39 -7.34
CA SER A 136 11.56 21.41 -7.78
C SER A 136 11.51 20.16 -6.88
N PRO A 137 11.97 18.98 -7.32
CA PRO A 137 12.02 17.79 -6.47
C PRO A 137 12.79 18.03 -5.16
N GLN A 138 13.81 18.89 -5.19
CA GLN A 138 14.61 19.27 -4.02
C GLN A 138 13.83 20.18 -3.07
N GLU A 139 13.13 21.19 -3.59
CA GLU A 139 12.28 22.07 -2.77
C GLU A 139 11.10 21.30 -2.17
N THR A 140 10.50 20.40 -2.95
CA THR A 140 9.42 19.50 -2.48
C THR A 140 9.94 18.60 -1.36
N ALA A 141 11.12 18.01 -1.51
CA ALA A 141 11.72 17.19 -0.46
C ALA A 141 12.02 18.01 0.81
N LEU A 142 12.56 19.22 0.67
CA LEU A 142 12.86 20.11 1.80
C LEU A 142 11.59 20.53 2.54
N GLU A 143 10.50 20.77 1.82
CA GLU A 143 9.20 21.09 2.44
C GLU A 143 8.57 19.90 3.12
N LEU A 144 8.62 18.71 2.52
CA LEU A 144 8.16 17.48 3.15
C LEU A 144 8.97 17.19 4.41
N GLU A 145 10.28 17.49 4.41
CA GLU A 145 11.12 17.35 5.60
C GLU A 145 10.76 18.38 6.69
N LYS A 146 10.43 19.63 6.32
CA LYS A 146 9.91 20.63 7.25
C LYS A 146 8.56 20.21 7.83
N ALA A 147 7.63 19.76 6.99
CA ALA A 147 6.33 19.25 7.40
C ALA A 147 6.48 18.05 8.35
N ASN A 148 7.39 17.12 8.07
CA ASN A 148 7.67 15.98 8.94
C ASN A 148 8.19 16.41 10.31
N ARG A 149 9.12 17.38 10.36
CA ARG A 149 9.65 17.92 11.61
C ARG A 149 8.56 18.57 12.45
N GLU A 150 7.67 19.33 11.80
CA GLU A 150 6.56 19.98 12.48
C GLU A 150 5.54 18.95 13.01
N LEU A 151 5.22 17.92 12.24
CA LEU A 151 4.36 16.83 12.71
C LEU A 151 4.94 16.12 13.94
N LYS A 152 6.25 15.82 13.93
CA LYS A 152 6.92 15.22 15.10
C LYS A 152 6.85 16.13 16.31
N ARG A 153 7.03 17.44 16.14
CA ARG A 153 6.92 18.42 17.22
C ARG A 153 5.50 18.43 17.81
N LEU A 154 4.49 18.53 16.94
CA LEU A 154 3.07 18.58 17.35
C LEU A 154 2.62 17.28 18.04
N ALA A 155 3.02 16.12 17.51
CA ALA A 155 2.70 14.83 18.11
C ALA A 155 3.37 14.62 19.50
N LEU A 156 4.55 15.20 19.72
CA LEU A 156 5.24 15.15 21.02
C LEU A 156 4.64 16.11 22.06
N GLU A 157 4.24 17.31 21.62
CA GLU A 157 3.68 18.34 22.50
C GLU A 157 2.25 18.03 22.93
N ASN A 158 1.51 17.29 22.12
CA ASN A 158 0.12 16.98 22.38
C ASN A 158 -0.22 15.57 21.90
N SER A 159 -0.50 14.66 22.83
CA SER A 159 -0.86 13.27 22.54
C SER A 159 -2.24 13.14 21.88
N ASP A 160 -3.06 14.19 21.97
CA ASP A 160 -4.47 14.16 21.54
C ASP A 160 -4.71 15.09 20.34
N MET A 161 -3.82 15.06 19.35
CA MET A 161 -3.97 15.86 18.13
C MET A 161 -5.21 15.46 17.35
N THR A 162 -5.52 14.16 17.31
CA THR A 162 -6.65 13.61 16.56
C THR A 162 -8.00 14.10 17.11
N ALA A 163 -8.24 14.05 18.42
CA ALA A 163 -9.51 14.57 18.96
C ALA A 163 -9.65 16.10 18.77
N LYS A 164 -8.53 16.85 18.80
CA LYS A 164 -8.55 18.28 18.47
C LYS A 164 -8.87 18.57 17.00
N VAL A 165 -8.52 17.65 16.10
CA VAL A 165 -8.95 17.73 14.70
C VAL A 165 -10.45 17.52 14.59
N ASP A 166 -11.01 16.54 15.30
CA ASP A 166 -12.46 16.33 15.32
C ASP A 166 -13.20 17.53 15.92
N GLU A 167 -12.66 18.14 16.98
CA GLU A 167 -13.19 19.39 17.53
C GLU A 167 -13.14 20.53 16.50
N LEU A 168 -12.01 20.68 15.79
CA LEU A 168 -11.83 21.69 14.74
C LEU A 168 -12.86 21.52 13.62
N GLU A 169 -13.06 20.29 13.12
CA GLU A 169 -14.04 20.01 12.08
C GLU A 169 -15.48 20.29 12.53
N SER A 170 -15.82 19.87 13.75
CA SER A 170 -17.13 20.15 14.35
C SER A 170 -17.41 21.65 14.39
N LYS A 171 -16.42 22.46 14.79
CA LYS A 171 -16.51 23.93 14.81
C LYS A 171 -16.58 24.55 13.42
N GLN A 172 -15.81 24.05 12.45
CA GLN A 172 -15.91 24.49 11.06
C GLN A 172 -17.29 24.18 10.46
N LYS A 173 -17.86 23.01 10.78
CA LYS A 173 -19.20 22.62 10.36
C LYS A 173 -20.27 23.48 11.03
N GLU A 174 -20.14 23.78 12.32
CA GLU A 174 -21.00 24.71 13.06
C GLU A 174 -21.02 26.09 12.38
N LEU A 175 -19.84 26.64 12.06
CA LEU A 175 -19.68 27.91 11.36
C LEU A 175 -20.34 27.89 9.96
N SER A 176 -20.14 26.81 9.20
CA SER A 176 -20.74 26.65 7.86
C SER A 176 -22.27 26.57 7.91
N SER A 177 -22.82 25.88 8.91
CA SER A 177 -24.26 25.76 9.16
C SER A 177 -24.86 27.11 9.54
N LEU A 178 -24.17 27.85 10.41
CA LEU A 178 -24.57 29.19 10.82
C LEU A 178 -24.60 30.17 9.63
N ASN A 179 -23.59 30.11 8.76
CA ASN A 179 -23.54 30.88 7.50
C ASN A 179 -24.71 30.53 6.56
N THR A 180 -25.02 29.24 6.42
CA THR A 180 -26.12 28.77 5.57
C THR A 180 -27.48 29.23 6.10
N LYS A 181 -27.68 29.13 7.42
CA LYS A 181 -28.90 29.63 8.09
C LYS A 181 -29.05 31.15 7.94
N LEU A 182 -27.96 31.91 8.08
CA LEU A 182 -27.99 33.37 7.89
C LEU A 182 -28.46 33.72 6.48
N LYS A 183 -27.87 33.06 5.47
CA LYS A 183 -28.22 33.31 4.07
C LYS A 183 -29.69 33.01 3.79
N ALA A 184 -30.21 31.89 4.28
CA ALA A 184 -31.62 31.53 4.13
C ALA A 184 -32.55 32.55 4.81
N LEU A 185 -32.18 33.02 6.00
CA LEU A 185 -32.96 34.03 6.73
C LEU A 185 -32.92 35.40 6.03
N GLN A 186 -31.77 35.79 5.45
CA GLN A 186 -31.65 37.00 4.65
C GLN A 186 -32.55 36.96 3.41
N GLU A 187 -32.59 35.82 2.72
CA GLU A 187 -33.45 35.59 1.55
C GLU A 187 -34.94 35.70 1.92
N ASP A 188 -35.36 35.11 3.05
CA ASP A 188 -36.75 35.22 3.56
C ASP A 188 -37.11 36.67 3.91
N TYR A 189 -36.25 37.39 4.63
CA TYR A 189 -36.50 38.81 4.92
C TYR A 189 -36.58 39.66 3.64
N ASP A 190 -35.73 39.41 2.66
CA ASP A 190 -35.75 40.14 1.38
C ASP A 190 -37.02 39.83 0.57
N GLU A 191 -37.51 38.60 0.61
CA GLU A 191 -38.79 38.21 0.04
C GLU A 191 -39.97 38.90 0.75
N GLN A 192 -39.99 38.89 2.08
CA GLN A 192 -41.04 39.56 2.86
C GLN A 192 -41.04 41.08 2.66
N ILE A 193 -39.87 41.72 2.54
CA ILE A 193 -39.74 43.14 2.20
C ILE A 193 -40.31 43.39 0.80
N THR A 194 -40.03 42.48 -0.14
CA THR A 194 -40.55 42.55 -1.52
C THR A 194 -42.07 42.39 -1.59
N ASN A 195 -42.64 41.50 -0.77
CA ASN A 195 -44.09 41.25 -0.73
C ASN A 195 -44.86 42.39 -0.03
N ASN A 196 -44.24 43.08 0.95
CA ASN A 196 -44.86 44.16 1.71
C ASN A 196 -44.63 45.58 1.14
N ARG A 197 -44.31 45.71 -0.15
CA ARG A 197 -43.97 46.98 -0.86
C ARG A 197 -44.88 48.20 -0.58
N LYS A 198 -46.13 47.99 -0.15
CA LYS A 198 -47.11 49.06 0.12
C LYS A 198 -47.20 49.48 1.60
N ASN A 199 -46.59 48.73 2.53
CA ASN A 199 -46.63 49.02 3.96
C ASN A 199 -45.24 49.42 4.46
N LYS A 200 -45.01 50.74 4.54
CA LYS A 200 -43.71 51.31 4.91
C LYS A 200 -43.27 50.94 6.34
N GLU A 201 -44.20 50.97 7.29
CA GLU A 201 -43.91 50.60 8.69
C GLU A 201 -43.46 49.14 8.79
N LYS A 202 -44.10 48.24 8.04
CA LYS A 202 -43.74 46.82 8.03
C LYS A 202 -42.37 46.57 7.38
N ILE A 203 -42.02 47.31 6.33
CA ILE A 203 -40.69 47.22 5.71
C ILE A 203 -39.59 47.67 6.67
N ASP A 204 -39.80 48.77 7.39
CA ASP A 204 -38.82 49.30 8.34
C ASP A 204 -38.64 48.34 9.53
N GLU A 205 -39.71 47.70 10.01
CA GLU A 205 -39.66 46.63 11.00
C GLU A 205 -38.86 45.41 10.52
N LEU A 206 -39.15 44.91 9.30
CA LEU A 206 -38.44 43.75 8.73
C LEU A 206 -36.95 44.02 8.50
N ARG A 207 -36.59 45.24 8.08
CA ARG A 207 -35.18 45.65 7.95
C ARG A 207 -34.48 45.68 9.30
N ARG A 208 -35.16 46.15 10.34
CA ARG A 208 -34.61 46.15 11.70
C ARG A 208 -34.37 44.72 12.19
N LEU A 209 -35.35 43.83 12.03
CA LEU A 209 -35.23 42.42 12.41
C LEU A 209 -34.12 41.70 11.62
N LYS A 210 -33.98 41.98 10.32
CA LYS A 210 -32.87 41.49 9.49
C LYS A 210 -31.52 41.92 10.06
N ASN A 211 -31.36 43.20 10.39
CA ASN A 211 -30.11 43.73 10.95
C ASN A 211 -29.80 43.17 12.35
N GLU A 212 -30.82 42.98 13.20
CA GLU A 212 -30.67 42.35 14.52
C GLU A 212 -30.18 40.90 14.37
N ALA A 213 -30.79 40.13 13.47
CA ALA A 213 -30.39 38.75 13.17
C ALA A 213 -28.96 38.66 12.59
N GLU A 214 -28.57 39.59 11.72
CA GLU A 214 -27.20 39.69 11.18
C GLU A 214 -26.17 39.97 12.29
N MET A 215 -26.49 40.88 13.22
CA MET A 215 -25.59 41.18 14.34
C MET A 215 -25.45 40.01 15.32
N GLU A 216 -26.53 39.32 15.65
CA GLU A 216 -26.47 38.13 16.49
C GLU A 216 -25.64 37.01 15.84
N ASN A 217 -25.87 36.77 14.54
CA ASN A 217 -25.12 35.78 13.79
C ASN A 217 -23.62 36.14 13.72
N ARG A 218 -23.28 37.40 13.47
CA ARG A 218 -21.89 37.87 13.48
C ARG A 218 -21.18 37.63 14.81
N LYS A 219 -21.84 37.90 15.95
CA LYS A 219 -21.27 37.62 17.28
C LYS A 219 -21.02 36.13 17.50
N ALA A 220 -21.96 35.29 17.05
CA ALA A 220 -21.82 33.84 17.12
C ALA A 220 -20.67 33.35 16.21
N GLN A 221 -20.53 33.89 15.00
CA GLN A 221 -19.41 33.62 14.10
C GLN A 221 -18.07 34.02 14.72
N GLU A 222 -17.97 35.23 15.28
CA GLU A 222 -16.75 35.72 15.95
C GLU A 222 -16.34 34.79 17.10
N THR A 223 -17.31 34.30 17.88
CA THR A 223 -17.07 33.34 18.98
C THR A 223 -16.53 32.00 18.48
N ILE A 224 -17.15 31.43 17.44
CA ILE A 224 -16.70 30.15 16.85
C ILE A 224 -15.33 30.33 16.19
N GLN A 225 -15.10 31.45 15.51
CA GLN A 225 -13.82 31.76 14.87
C GLN A 225 -12.69 31.89 15.90
N GLU A 226 -12.97 32.47 17.07
CA GLU A 226 -12.01 32.51 18.17
C GLU A 226 -11.70 31.10 18.70
N GLN A 227 -12.70 30.22 18.81
CA GLN A 227 -12.49 28.81 19.18
C GLN A 227 -11.63 28.07 18.14
N ILE A 228 -11.92 28.25 16.84
CA ILE A 228 -11.10 27.71 15.74
C ILE A 228 -9.66 28.22 15.82
N SER A 229 -9.45 29.50 16.15
CA SER A 229 -8.11 30.07 16.27
C SER A 229 -7.27 29.44 17.38
N LYS A 230 -7.91 28.92 18.43
CA LYS A 230 -7.25 28.17 19.52
C LYS A 230 -6.84 26.76 19.09
N LEU A 231 -7.34 26.27 17.96
CA LEU A 231 -7.04 24.97 17.37
C LEU A 231 -6.08 25.09 16.17
N SER A 232 -5.28 26.17 16.09
CA SER A 232 -4.32 26.41 15.00
C SER A 232 -3.29 25.27 14.83
N ASP A 233 -2.93 24.62 15.93
CA ASP A 233 -2.01 23.49 15.93
C ASP A 233 -2.64 22.27 15.26
N ALA A 234 -3.94 22.02 15.49
CA ALA A 234 -4.68 20.94 14.83
C ALA A 234 -4.84 21.19 13.33
N GLN A 235 -5.09 22.44 12.93
CA GLN A 235 -5.10 22.82 11.52
C GLN A 235 -3.72 22.61 10.86
N SER A 236 -2.65 23.05 11.53
CA SER A 236 -1.28 22.87 11.03
C SER A 236 -0.89 21.40 10.94
N TYR A 237 -1.34 20.58 11.89
CA TYR A 237 -1.15 19.14 11.89
C TYR A 237 -1.83 18.48 10.69
N ILE A 238 -3.11 18.75 10.44
CA ILE A 238 -3.83 18.20 9.28
C ILE A 238 -3.24 18.68 7.97
N ASP A 239 -2.90 19.96 7.84
CA ASP A 239 -2.31 20.50 6.62
C ASP A 239 -0.98 19.81 6.28
N ASN A 240 -0.14 19.55 7.30
CA ASN A 240 1.12 18.85 7.11
C ASN A 240 0.92 17.36 6.84
N LEU A 241 0.05 16.67 7.60
CA LEU A 241 -0.31 15.27 7.32
C LEU A 241 -0.84 15.12 5.90
N ALA A 242 -1.69 16.04 5.45
CA ALA A 242 -2.29 15.99 4.14
C ALA A 242 -1.24 16.08 3.02
N ARG A 243 -0.19 16.90 3.21
CA ARG A 243 0.94 16.97 2.29
C ARG A 243 1.74 15.66 2.24
N MET A 244 1.80 14.91 3.34
CA MET A 244 2.57 13.67 3.45
C MET A 244 1.82 12.40 2.98
N THR A 245 0.50 12.47 2.83
CA THR A 245 -0.41 11.30 2.69
C THR A 245 -1.21 11.30 1.37
N SER A 246 -0.61 11.78 0.28
CA SER A 246 -1.37 12.09 -0.94
C SER A 246 -1.45 10.98 -1.99
N TYR A 247 -0.76 9.86 -1.82
CA TYR A 247 -0.58 8.91 -2.94
C TYR A 247 -1.54 7.72 -2.93
N THR A 248 -2.19 7.40 -1.80
CA THR A 248 -3.07 6.21 -1.71
C THR A 248 -4.39 6.50 -0.99
N ARG A 249 -4.89 7.75 -1.11
CA ARG A 249 -6.18 8.18 -0.53
C ARG A 249 -7.37 7.49 -1.16
N THR A 250 -7.41 7.49 -2.48
CA THR A 250 -8.45 6.81 -3.25
C THR A 250 -8.01 5.40 -3.58
N ARG A 251 -8.98 4.51 -3.75
CA ARG A 251 -8.76 3.15 -4.24
C ARG A 251 -8.08 3.15 -5.59
N TYR A 252 -8.44 4.07 -6.49
CA TYR A 252 -7.80 4.18 -7.80
C TYR A 252 -6.29 4.44 -7.67
N ASP A 253 -5.90 5.40 -6.81
CA ASP A 253 -4.49 5.73 -6.61
C ASP A 253 -3.73 4.55 -5.97
N TYR A 254 -4.36 3.88 -5.00
CA TYR A 254 -3.84 2.65 -4.40
C TYR A 254 -3.64 1.53 -5.44
N GLU A 255 -4.66 1.21 -6.24
CA GLU A 255 -4.59 0.19 -7.30
C GLU A 255 -3.49 0.52 -8.33
N GLN A 256 -3.37 1.78 -8.77
CA GLN A 256 -2.30 2.20 -9.68
C GLN A 256 -0.91 2.01 -9.06
N SER A 257 -0.76 2.29 -7.77
CA SER A 257 0.50 2.09 -7.04
C SER A 257 0.90 0.60 -6.96
N LEU A 258 -0.09 -0.29 -6.83
CA LEU A 258 0.14 -1.74 -6.73
C LEU A 258 0.64 -2.38 -8.03
N LEU A 259 0.21 -1.87 -9.19
CA LEU A 259 0.46 -2.51 -10.49
C LEU A 259 1.79 -2.12 -11.12
N ARG A 260 2.44 -1.06 -10.62
CA ARG A 260 3.64 -0.49 -11.23
C ARG A 260 4.89 -1.22 -10.74
N LEU A 261 5.55 -1.93 -11.67
CA LEU A 261 6.88 -2.48 -11.42
C LEU A 261 7.94 -1.38 -11.34
N THR A 262 8.92 -1.60 -10.48
CA THR A 262 10.17 -0.82 -10.48
C THR A 262 11.17 -1.42 -11.45
N ARG A 263 12.22 -0.67 -11.80
CA ARG A 263 13.27 -1.16 -12.72
C ARG A 263 13.96 -2.42 -12.20
N GLU A 264 14.16 -2.52 -10.88
CA GLU A 264 14.74 -3.71 -10.25
C GLU A 264 13.81 -4.92 -10.42
N GLN A 265 12.52 -4.74 -10.10
CA GLN A 265 11.51 -5.78 -10.22
C GLN A 265 11.32 -6.23 -11.69
N GLU A 266 11.24 -5.28 -12.62
CA GLU A 266 11.13 -5.54 -14.07
C GLU A 266 12.36 -6.32 -14.59
N SER A 267 13.56 -5.95 -14.14
CA SER A 267 14.79 -6.68 -14.48
C SER A 267 14.73 -8.14 -14.00
N ILE A 268 14.23 -8.39 -12.78
CA ILE A 268 14.06 -9.76 -12.26
C ILE A 268 13.04 -10.54 -13.08
N VAL A 269 11.86 -9.98 -13.36
CA VAL A 269 10.82 -10.61 -14.20
C VAL A 269 11.40 -11.00 -15.57
N ASN A 270 12.19 -10.13 -16.17
CA ASN A 270 12.82 -10.38 -17.47
C ASN A 270 13.84 -11.53 -17.43
N GLN A 271 14.56 -11.68 -16.32
CA GLN A 271 15.58 -12.73 -16.14
C GLN A 271 14.99 -14.13 -15.88
N VAL A 272 13.72 -14.27 -15.49
CA VAL A 272 13.11 -15.59 -15.26
C VAL A 272 12.97 -16.35 -16.58
N LYS A 273 13.64 -17.51 -16.68
CA LYS A 273 13.66 -18.38 -17.87
C LYS A 273 12.72 -19.61 -17.80
N PHE A 274 12.22 -19.97 -16.62
CA PHE A 274 11.36 -21.15 -16.39
C PHE A 274 12.01 -22.52 -16.65
N GLU A 275 13.35 -22.56 -16.79
CA GLU A 275 14.14 -23.78 -17.04
C GLU A 275 14.52 -24.52 -15.75
N HIS A 276 14.59 -23.80 -14.63
CA HIS A 276 14.96 -24.31 -13.30
C HIS A 276 14.04 -23.71 -12.23
N ASP A 277 14.09 -24.27 -11.02
CA ASP A 277 13.46 -23.63 -9.87
C ASP A 277 14.07 -22.24 -9.69
N PHE A 278 13.23 -21.24 -9.45
CA PHE A 278 13.64 -19.84 -9.36
C PHE A 278 13.17 -19.23 -8.05
N LEU A 279 13.98 -18.36 -7.45
CA LEU A 279 13.67 -17.75 -6.16
C LEU A 279 13.90 -16.24 -6.14
N VAL A 280 12.81 -15.50 -5.99
CA VAL A 280 12.83 -14.08 -5.64
C VAL A 280 12.86 -13.94 -4.13
N LYS A 281 13.86 -13.25 -3.62
CA LYS A 281 13.95 -12.90 -2.22
C LYS A 281 13.85 -11.39 -2.02
N GLY A 282 13.35 -10.95 -0.87
CA GLY A 282 13.27 -9.54 -0.53
C GLY A 282 12.65 -9.35 0.85
N SER A 283 12.97 -8.28 1.56
CA SER A 283 12.30 -7.95 2.83
C SER A 283 10.84 -7.52 2.62
N ALA A 284 10.12 -7.20 3.70
CA ALA A 284 8.78 -6.64 3.64
C ALA A 284 8.74 -5.36 2.77
N GLY A 285 7.67 -5.18 1.99
CA GLY A 285 7.48 -4.00 1.13
C GLY A 285 8.27 -3.98 -0.20
N THR A 286 9.16 -4.94 -0.46
CA THR A 286 9.96 -5.01 -1.70
C THR A 286 9.17 -5.41 -2.96
N GLY A 287 7.93 -5.88 -2.82
CA GLY A 287 7.05 -6.23 -3.95
C GLY A 287 7.22 -7.65 -4.51
N LYS A 288 7.65 -8.61 -3.68
CA LYS A 288 7.84 -10.02 -4.06
C LYS A 288 6.62 -10.64 -4.76
N SER A 289 5.44 -10.53 -4.16
CA SER A 289 4.19 -11.08 -4.72
C SER A 289 3.84 -10.46 -6.07
N LEU A 290 4.14 -9.16 -6.27
CA LEU A 290 3.93 -8.50 -7.57
C LEU A 290 4.89 -9.04 -8.63
N VAL A 291 6.17 -9.26 -8.29
CA VAL A 291 7.13 -9.92 -9.19
C VAL A 291 6.65 -11.32 -9.55
N LEU A 292 6.11 -12.07 -8.59
CA LEU A 292 5.55 -13.40 -8.81
C LEU A 292 4.36 -13.36 -9.79
N LEU A 293 3.39 -12.47 -9.56
CA LEU A 293 2.23 -12.27 -10.44
C LEU A 293 2.63 -11.78 -11.85
N LYS A 294 3.61 -10.88 -11.96
CA LYS A 294 4.13 -10.39 -13.24
C LYS A 294 4.93 -11.46 -13.99
N THR A 295 5.59 -12.35 -13.26
CA THR A 295 6.24 -13.53 -13.84
C THR A 295 5.20 -14.54 -14.33
N LEU A 296 4.09 -14.70 -13.60
CA LEU A 296 2.94 -15.50 -14.03
C LEU A 296 2.29 -14.93 -15.31
N GLU A 297 2.07 -13.61 -15.36
CA GLU A 297 1.59 -12.91 -16.58
C GLU A 297 2.50 -13.19 -17.78
N LYS A 298 3.84 -13.12 -17.59
CA LYS A 298 4.83 -13.45 -18.61
C LYS A 298 4.72 -14.90 -19.10
N LEU A 299 4.41 -15.85 -18.21
CA LEU A 299 4.20 -17.26 -18.59
C LEU A 299 2.93 -17.42 -19.44
N ILE A 300 1.82 -16.81 -19.00
CA ILE A 300 0.53 -16.84 -19.72
C ILE A 300 0.68 -16.30 -21.16
N GLN A 301 1.46 -15.23 -21.32
CA GLN A 301 1.71 -14.62 -22.63
C GLN A 301 2.44 -15.54 -23.62
N LYS A 302 3.16 -16.57 -23.16
CA LYS A 302 3.82 -17.54 -24.05
C LYS A 302 2.83 -18.46 -24.80
N LYS A 303 1.60 -18.62 -24.30
CA LYS A 303 0.52 -19.43 -24.92
C LYS A 303 0.95 -20.86 -25.32
N ASP A 304 1.71 -21.54 -24.47
CA ASP A 304 2.26 -22.88 -24.73
C ASP A 304 1.40 -24.04 -24.21
N GLY A 305 0.20 -23.75 -23.67
CA GLY A 305 -0.73 -24.74 -23.15
C GLY A 305 -0.29 -25.39 -21.84
N THR A 306 0.67 -24.81 -21.12
CA THR A 306 1.17 -25.35 -19.86
C THR A 306 0.21 -25.10 -18.70
N SER A 307 0.16 -26.06 -17.77
CA SER A 307 -0.61 -25.96 -16.53
C SER A 307 0.15 -25.15 -15.47
N PHE A 308 -0.52 -24.28 -14.74
CA PHE A 308 0.12 -23.43 -13.73
C PHE A 308 -0.85 -23.00 -12.63
N LYS A 309 -0.32 -22.91 -11.40
CA LYS A 309 -1.05 -22.39 -10.23
C LYS A 309 -0.18 -21.47 -9.39
N LEU A 310 -0.82 -20.50 -8.73
CA LEU A 310 -0.21 -19.71 -7.67
C LEU A 310 -0.71 -20.20 -6.31
N ILE A 311 0.23 -20.57 -5.47
CA ILE A 311 0.05 -21.13 -4.14
C ILE A 311 0.38 -20.05 -3.11
N THR A 312 -0.57 -19.77 -2.22
CA THR A 312 -0.38 -18.87 -1.07
C THR A 312 -0.43 -19.64 0.24
N PHE A 313 0.12 -19.08 1.32
CA PHE A 313 0.07 -19.72 2.64
C PHE A 313 -1.24 -19.46 3.40
N SER A 314 -2.03 -18.44 3.04
CA SER A 314 -3.25 -18.05 3.76
C SER A 314 -4.39 -17.65 2.83
N ARG A 315 -5.63 -17.82 3.33
CA ARG A 315 -6.86 -17.40 2.62
C ARG A 315 -6.90 -15.89 2.35
N SER A 316 -6.42 -15.06 3.28
CA SER A 316 -6.37 -13.60 3.06
C SER A 316 -5.45 -13.25 1.89
N LEU A 317 -4.27 -13.87 1.82
CA LEU A 317 -3.32 -13.64 0.73
C LEU A 317 -3.81 -14.23 -0.60
N GLU A 318 -4.51 -15.37 -0.56
CA GLU A 318 -5.21 -15.92 -1.74
C GLU A 318 -6.19 -14.91 -2.33
N LYS A 319 -7.07 -14.34 -1.48
CA LYS A 319 -8.05 -13.32 -1.88
C LYS A 319 -7.38 -12.07 -2.42
N TYR A 320 -6.29 -11.63 -1.79
CA TYR A 320 -5.54 -10.46 -2.23
C TYR A 320 -4.87 -10.69 -3.59
N ASN A 321 -4.19 -11.82 -3.77
CA ASN A 321 -3.56 -12.16 -5.04
C ASN A 321 -4.61 -12.36 -6.15
N LYS A 322 -5.81 -12.91 -5.85
CA LYS A 322 -6.95 -12.94 -6.80
C LYS A 322 -7.38 -11.53 -7.21
N TYR A 323 -7.50 -10.61 -6.25
CA TYR A 323 -7.82 -9.23 -6.51
C TYR A 323 -6.78 -8.53 -7.40
N VAL A 324 -5.49 -8.66 -7.09
CA VAL A 324 -4.42 -8.07 -7.92
C VAL A 324 -4.36 -8.71 -9.31
N ALA A 325 -4.55 -10.03 -9.41
CA ALA A 325 -4.63 -10.73 -10.69
C ALA A 325 -5.79 -10.22 -11.56
N GLN A 326 -6.96 -9.96 -10.96
CA GLN A 326 -8.10 -9.33 -11.65
C GLN A 326 -7.75 -7.94 -12.18
N LEU A 327 -7.08 -7.10 -11.38
CA LEU A 327 -6.63 -5.77 -11.81
C LEU A 327 -5.62 -5.83 -12.97
N MET A 328 -4.84 -6.90 -13.03
CA MET A 328 -3.89 -7.16 -14.12
C MET A 328 -4.53 -7.78 -15.37
N ASN A 329 -5.83 -8.08 -15.34
CA ASN A 329 -6.51 -8.90 -16.35
C ASN A 329 -5.82 -10.26 -16.58
N ILE A 330 -5.26 -10.84 -15.51
CA ILE A 330 -4.79 -12.23 -15.53
C ILE A 330 -6.04 -13.13 -15.45
N GLU A 331 -6.38 -13.73 -16.57
CA GLU A 331 -7.40 -14.78 -16.65
C GLU A 331 -6.71 -16.11 -16.96
N ASN A 332 -7.21 -17.20 -16.36
CA ASN A 332 -6.81 -18.55 -16.75
C ASN A 332 -7.96 -19.19 -17.55
N PRO A 333 -7.82 -19.39 -18.87
CA PRO A 333 -8.83 -20.06 -19.67
C PRO A 333 -8.79 -21.60 -19.57
N ILE A 334 -7.85 -22.18 -18.81
CA ILE A 334 -7.53 -23.63 -18.83
C ILE A 334 -7.80 -24.32 -17.49
N GLU A 335 -7.61 -23.66 -16.34
CA GLU A 335 -7.81 -24.28 -15.01
C GLU A 335 -8.83 -23.57 -14.14
N GLU A 336 -9.64 -24.36 -13.43
CA GLU A 336 -10.33 -23.94 -12.21
C GLU A 336 -9.29 -23.61 -11.11
N GLU A 337 -9.52 -22.53 -10.37
CA GLU A 337 -8.68 -22.11 -9.23
C GLU A 337 -7.21 -21.84 -9.58
N LEU A 338 -6.95 -20.83 -10.41
CA LEU A 338 -5.58 -20.34 -10.71
C LEU A 338 -4.77 -20.03 -9.44
N ILE A 339 -5.42 -19.42 -8.45
CA ILE A 339 -4.81 -18.99 -7.19
C ILE A 339 -5.52 -19.72 -6.06
N THR A 340 -4.76 -20.43 -5.24
CA THR A 340 -5.29 -21.25 -4.12
C THR A 340 -4.30 -21.31 -2.96
N THR A 341 -4.74 -21.77 -1.80
CA THR A 341 -3.85 -21.99 -0.66
C THR A 341 -3.05 -23.29 -0.81
N SER A 342 -1.90 -23.36 -0.15
CA SER A 342 -1.12 -24.60 -0.03
C SER A 342 -1.95 -25.73 0.55
N GLU A 343 -2.79 -25.43 1.55
CA GLU A 343 -3.69 -26.41 2.19
C GLU A 343 -4.73 -26.97 1.23
N ASN A 344 -5.40 -26.14 0.44
CA ASN A 344 -6.38 -26.61 -0.54
C ASN A 344 -5.70 -27.44 -1.64
N TYR A 345 -4.52 -27.02 -2.08
CA TYR A 345 -3.76 -27.72 -3.12
C TYR A 345 -3.26 -29.09 -2.64
N THR A 346 -2.58 -29.16 -1.49
CA THR A 346 -2.11 -30.44 -0.94
C THR A 346 -3.26 -31.30 -0.42
N GLY A 347 -4.37 -30.67 0.01
CA GLY A 347 -5.63 -31.29 0.38
C GLY A 347 -6.15 -32.28 -0.66
N LYS A 348 -6.07 -31.92 -1.95
CA LYS A 348 -6.47 -32.80 -3.07
C LYS A 348 -5.55 -34.02 -3.18
N ILE A 349 -4.25 -33.86 -2.93
CA ILE A 349 -3.26 -34.94 -2.99
C ILE A 349 -3.41 -35.91 -1.81
N ILE A 350 -3.65 -35.38 -0.60
CA ILE A 350 -3.86 -36.24 0.59
C ILE A 350 -5.20 -36.97 0.53
N ALA A 351 -6.24 -36.37 -0.05
CA ALA A 351 -7.54 -37.03 -0.24
C ALA A 351 -7.46 -38.20 -1.23
N ASP A 352 -6.61 -38.08 -2.26
CA ASP A 352 -6.31 -39.18 -3.18
C ASP A 352 -5.50 -40.29 -2.52
N ALA A 353 -4.48 -39.94 -1.73
CA ALA A 353 -3.65 -40.91 -1.01
C ALA A 353 -4.41 -41.65 0.11
N PHE A 354 -5.38 -40.99 0.75
CA PHE A 354 -6.19 -41.56 1.84
C PHE A 354 -7.69 -41.46 1.53
N PRO A 355 -8.19 -42.24 0.57
CA PRO A 355 -9.59 -42.18 0.17
C PRO A 355 -10.51 -42.59 1.34
N GLY A 356 -11.54 -41.78 1.60
CA GLY A 356 -12.52 -42.03 2.65
C GLY A 356 -12.11 -41.60 4.06
N LYS A 357 -10.90 -41.07 4.26
CA LYS A 357 -10.50 -40.49 5.55
C LYS A 357 -10.98 -39.05 5.72
N GLU A 358 -11.33 -38.70 6.95
CA GLU A 358 -11.57 -37.32 7.37
C GLU A 358 -10.27 -36.67 7.84
N PHE A 359 -10.11 -35.37 7.56
CA PHE A 359 -8.93 -34.61 7.94
C PHE A 359 -9.24 -33.54 8.99
N SER A 360 -8.36 -33.43 9.98
CA SER A 360 -8.42 -32.44 11.06
C SER A 360 -7.14 -31.63 11.11
N TYR A 361 -7.23 -30.35 11.49
CA TYR A 361 -6.04 -29.53 11.77
C TYR A 361 -5.60 -29.60 13.23
N ASP A 362 -6.45 -30.14 14.11
CA ASP A 362 -6.13 -30.35 15.52
C ASP A 362 -5.49 -31.73 15.71
N LEU A 363 -4.17 -31.72 15.91
CA LEU A 363 -3.37 -32.92 16.14
C LEU A 363 -3.81 -33.66 17.42
N PHE A 364 -4.17 -32.92 18.47
CA PHE A 364 -4.46 -33.47 19.80
C PHE A 364 -5.79 -34.22 19.82
N ARG A 365 -6.78 -33.73 19.07
CA ARG A 365 -8.10 -34.38 18.98
C ARG A 365 -8.10 -35.66 18.16
N CYS A 366 -7.00 -35.96 17.46
CA CYS A 366 -6.89 -37.15 16.62
C CYS A 366 -6.38 -38.38 17.38
N LEU A 367 -6.11 -38.31 18.69
CA LEU A 367 -5.78 -39.51 19.47
C LEU A 367 -6.39 -39.41 20.88
N GLU A 368 -7.36 -40.27 21.18
CA GLU A 368 -8.01 -40.31 22.51
C GLU A 368 -7.24 -41.16 23.53
N ASN A 369 -6.37 -42.07 23.07
CA ASN A 369 -5.68 -43.01 23.93
C ASN A 369 -4.38 -42.42 24.53
N GLU A 370 -4.45 -41.91 25.76
CA GLU A 370 -3.28 -41.41 26.50
C GLU A 370 -2.27 -42.53 26.87
N GLU A 371 -2.63 -43.82 26.82
CA GLU A 371 -1.72 -44.92 27.17
C GLU A 371 -0.55 -45.04 26.18
N VAL A 372 -0.73 -44.62 24.93
CA VAL A 372 0.32 -44.62 23.89
C VAL A 372 1.49 -43.69 24.26
N VAL A 373 1.24 -42.71 25.13
CA VAL A 373 2.21 -41.73 25.62
C VAL A 373 2.84 -42.18 26.95
N SER A 374 2.31 -43.24 27.57
CA SER A 374 2.78 -43.77 28.85
C SER A 374 4.21 -44.32 28.73
N GLY A 375 5.09 -43.92 29.65
CA GLY A 375 6.50 -44.32 29.64
C GLY A 375 7.40 -43.56 28.65
N ASN A 376 6.86 -42.62 27.88
CA ASN A 376 7.66 -41.75 27.02
C ASN A 376 8.43 -40.68 27.83
N PRO A 377 9.72 -40.45 27.57
CA PRO A 377 10.50 -39.40 28.26
C PRO A 377 9.94 -37.97 28.18
N LEU A 378 9.16 -37.65 27.15
CA LEU A 378 8.52 -36.34 26.95
C LEU A 378 7.11 -36.25 27.55
N GLY A 379 6.48 -37.38 27.91
CA GLY A 379 5.07 -37.40 28.28
C GLY A 379 4.21 -36.62 27.27
N LYS A 380 3.35 -35.71 27.75
CA LYS A 380 2.45 -34.90 26.90
C LYS A 380 3.18 -33.93 25.96
N GLU A 381 4.46 -33.61 26.19
CA GLU A 381 5.23 -32.74 25.29
C GLU A 381 5.56 -33.42 23.94
N ILE A 382 5.32 -34.73 23.80
CA ILE A 382 5.46 -35.44 22.52
C ILE A 382 4.57 -34.84 21.42
N TRP A 383 3.40 -34.33 21.78
CA TRP A 383 2.49 -33.71 20.83
C TRP A 383 3.07 -32.44 20.22
N THR A 384 3.69 -31.61 21.06
CA THR A 384 4.42 -30.42 20.61
C THR A 384 5.63 -30.81 19.76
N GLU A 385 6.32 -31.91 20.11
CA GLU A 385 7.42 -32.44 19.32
C GLU A 385 6.96 -32.90 17.93
N LEU A 386 5.81 -33.56 17.83
CA LEU A 386 5.20 -33.97 16.56
C LEU A 386 4.78 -32.74 15.74
N ASP A 387 4.00 -31.84 16.33
CA ASP A 387 3.39 -30.69 15.64
C ASP A 387 4.42 -29.64 15.20
N LYS A 388 5.45 -29.37 16.02
CA LYS A 388 6.40 -28.27 15.78
C LYS A 388 7.75 -28.72 15.22
N PHE A 389 8.11 -29.99 15.33
CA PHE A 389 9.42 -30.47 14.90
C PHE A 389 9.35 -31.63 13.90
N ILE A 390 8.80 -32.78 14.26
CA ILE A 390 8.89 -34.01 13.45
C ILE A 390 8.07 -33.89 12.16
N LEU A 391 6.77 -33.63 12.27
CA LEU A 391 5.86 -33.57 11.13
C LEU A 391 6.15 -32.40 10.18
N PRO A 392 6.36 -31.14 10.63
CA PRO A 392 6.59 -30.02 9.71
C PRO A 392 7.99 -30.01 9.06
N LYS A 393 9.01 -30.61 9.70
CA LYS A 393 10.35 -30.72 9.10
C LYS A 393 10.57 -32.02 8.32
N CYS A 394 9.55 -32.89 8.26
CA CYS A 394 9.61 -34.21 7.65
C CYS A 394 10.76 -35.09 8.20
N ILE A 395 10.95 -35.08 9.52
CA ILE A 395 12.08 -35.77 10.15
C ILE A 395 11.90 -37.29 10.10
N SER A 396 12.93 -38.00 9.68
CA SER A 396 13.01 -39.46 9.70
C SER A 396 13.57 -40.00 11.02
N LYS A 397 13.36 -41.30 11.28
CA LYS A 397 13.95 -42.01 12.43
C LYS A 397 15.46 -41.84 12.50
N LYS A 398 16.12 -42.00 11.35
CA LYS A 398 17.57 -41.88 11.20
C LYS A 398 18.05 -40.48 11.58
N GLU A 399 17.41 -39.44 11.05
CA GLU A 399 17.75 -38.05 11.39
C GLU A 399 17.53 -37.77 12.88
N TYR A 400 16.41 -38.25 13.43
CA TYR A 400 16.05 -38.00 14.82
C TYR A 400 16.95 -38.74 15.81
N CYS A 401 17.12 -40.05 15.66
CA CYS A 401 17.82 -40.93 16.61
C CYS A 401 19.34 -41.03 16.35
N ASP A 402 19.75 -41.19 15.09
CA ASP A 402 21.13 -41.55 14.74
C ASP A 402 21.96 -40.29 14.50
N GLU A 403 21.50 -39.41 13.62
CA GLU A 403 22.17 -38.14 13.30
C GLU A 403 21.97 -37.08 14.39
N LYS A 404 21.01 -37.32 15.29
CA LYS A 404 20.67 -36.49 16.45
C LYS A 404 20.55 -35.01 16.09
N ILE A 405 19.83 -34.71 15.00
CA ILE A 405 19.65 -33.34 14.53
C ILE A 405 19.19 -32.41 15.66
N ASN A 406 19.67 -31.17 15.64
CA ASN A 406 19.34 -30.18 16.65
C ASN A 406 17.85 -29.84 16.59
N ARG A 407 17.18 -29.96 17.74
CA ARG A 407 15.77 -29.57 17.96
C ARG A 407 15.65 -28.06 18.16
N THR A 408 16.21 -27.29 17.22
CA THR A 408 16.33 -25.85 17.36
C THR A 408 14.97 -25.17 17.46
N GLY A 409 14.78 -24.33 18.49
CA GLY A 409 13.51 -23.68 18.82
C GLY A 409 12.59 -24.50 19.74
N MET A 410 13.01 -25.70 20.14
CA MET A 410 12.30 -26.54 21.12
C MET A 410 12.99 -26.49 22.48
N LYS A 411 12.25 -26.79 23.55
CA LYS A 411 12.83 -27.01 24.88
C LYS A 411 13.90 -28.10 24.81
N LYS A 412 14.97 -27.92 25.59
CA LYS A 412 16.03 -28.93 25.70
C LYS A 412 15.45 -30.22 26.27
N LEU A 413 15.86 -31.34 25.67
CA LEU A 413 15.57 -32.66 26.20
C LEU A 413 16.15 -32.80 27.62
N PRO A 414 15.46 -33.51 28.54
CA PRO A 414 16.04 -33.89 29.82
C PRO A 414 17.38 -34.64 29.63
N ASN A 415 18.34 -34.42 30.53
CA ASN A 415 19.65 -35.07 30.46
C ASN A 415 19.50 -36.60 30.50
N GLY A 416 20.17 -37.30 29.58
CA GLY A 416 20.09 -38.77 29.48
C GLY A 416 18.87 -39.30 28.74
N THR A 417 18.08 -38.44 28.09
CA THR A 417 16.92 -38.89 27.29
C THR A 417 17.35 -39.72 26.08
N ASP A 418 16.81 -40.93 25.99
CA ASP A 418 16.97 -41.79 24.82
C ASP A 418 15.96 -41.43 23.73
N ARG A 419 16.46 -40.90 22.60
CA ARG A 419 15.62 -40.54 21.44
C ARG A 419 14.93 -41.76 20.83
N ASN A 420 15.46 -42.98 20.99
CA ASN A 420 14.80 -44.19 20.51
C ASN A 420 13.52 -44.49 21.27
N LYS A 421 13.47 -44.22 22.58
CA LYS A 421 12.22 -44.33 23.36
C LYS A 421 11.19 -43.31 22.92
N ILE A 422 11.62 -42.10 22.56
CA ILE A 422 10.72 -41.09 22.00
C ILE A 422 10.17 -41.57 20.66
N TRP A 423 11.05 -42.05 19.78
CA TRP A 423 10.65 -42.51 18.45
C TRP A 423 9.77 -43.76 18.49
N ALA A 424 9.98 -44.68 19.44
CA ALA A 424 9.09 -45.83 19.62
C ALA A 424 7.64 -45.41 19.91
N ALA A 425 7.44 -44.33 20.69
CA ALA A 425 6.09 -43.78 20.88
C ALA A 425 5.57 -43.06 19.64
N VAL A 426 6.43 -42.39 18.86
CA VAL A 426 6.05 -41.81 17.56
C VAL A 426 5.54 -42.90 16.62
N GLU A 427 6.25 -44.02 16.53
CA GLU A 427 5.84 -45.19 15.74
C GLU A 427 4.50 -45.77 16.23
N ALA A 428 4.31 -45.85 17.55
CA ALA A 428 3.02 -46.30 18.12
C ALA A 428 1.88 -45.33 17.80
N ILE A 429 2.10 -44.02 17.90
CA ILE A 429 1.11 -42.99 17.53
C ILE A 429 0.76 -43.09 16.05
N PHE A 430 1.77 -43.24 15.17
CA PHE A 430 1.54 -43.40 13.73
C PHE A 430 0.72 -44.66 13.43
N ALA A 431 1.00 -45.77 14.10
CA ALA A 431 0.24 -47.00 13.94
C ALA A 431 -1.23 -46.86 14.38
N GLU A 432 -1.51 -46.04 15.40
CA GLU A 432 -2.88 -45.74 15.81
C GLU A 432 -3.59 -44.80 14.83
N TRP A 433 -2.95 -43.71 14.38
CA TRP A 433 -3.52 -42.82 13.37
C TRP A 433 -3.82 -43.54 12.06
N ASP A 434 -3.02 -44.53 11.69
CA ASP A 434 -3.27 -45.33 10.50
C ASP A 434 -4.58 -46.10 10.54
N LYS A 435 -5.03 -46.53 11.72
CA LYS A 435 -6.29 -47.24 11.93
C LYS A 435 -7.50 -46.33 12.01
N MET A 436 -7.30 -45.02 12.21
CA MET A 436 -8.40 -44.08 12.40
C MET A 436 -8.99 -43.61 11.08
N ASP A 437 -10.31 -43.41 11.09
CA ASP A 437 -11.03 -42.77 9.99
C ASP A 437 -10.74 -41.27 9.92
N LYS A 438 -10.36 -40.65 11.04
CA LYS A 438 -10.01 -39.23 11.14
C LYS A 438 -8.55 -39.04 11.53
N ILE A 439 -7.79 -38.36 10.69
CA ILE A 439 -6.35 -38.10 10.92
C ILE A 439 -6.01 -36.62 10.79
N SER A 440 -4.85 -36.22 11.31
CA SER A 440 -4.40 -34.84 11.16
C SER A 440 -3.84 -34.57 9.76
N VAL A 441 -4.05 -33.35 9.26
CA VAL A 441 -3.49 -32.90 7.96
C VAL A 441 -1.96 -32.93 8.00
N GLN A 442 -1.35 -32.57 9.14
CA GLN A 442 0.09 -32.59 9.34
C GLN A 442 0.66 -34.01 9.21
N TYR A 443 -0.01 -34.99 9.81
CA TYR A 443 0.37 -36.39 9.68
C TYR A 443 0.15 -36.93 8.26
N ALA A 444 -1.01 -36.63 7.66
CA ALA A 444 -1.31 -37.03 6.29
C ALA A 444 -0.23 -36.52 5.31
N ASN A 445 0.12 -35.24 5.36
CA ASN A 445 1.20 -34.69 4.52
C ASN A 445 2.54 -35.40 4.75
N TYR A 446 2.92 -35.64 6.02
CA TYR A 446 4.14 -36.37 6.35
C TYR A 446 4.15 -37.78 5.75
N LYS A 447 3.02 -38.49 5.90
CA LYS A 447 2.88 -39.87 5.44
C LYS A 447 2.91 -39.95 3.91
N VAL A 448 2.18 -39.10 3.19
CA VAL A 448 2.24 -39.04 1.73
C VAL A 448 3.66 -38.79 1.23
N VAL A 449 4.38 -37.84 1.83
CA VAL A 449 5.77 -37.56 1.46
C VAL A 449 6.65 -38.80 1.72
N SER A 450 6.46 -39.49 2.84
CA SER A 450 7.19 -40.73 3.15
C SER A 450 6.86 -41.87 2.19
N GLU A 451 5.61 -42.01 1.76
CA GLU A 451 5.17 -43.03 0.80
C GLU A 451 5.71 -42.74 -0.60
N ILE A 452 5.77 -41.47 -1.02
CA ILE A 452 6.43 -41.07 -2.28
C ILE A 452 7.92 -41.41 -2.23
N ASP A 453 8.60 -41.09 -1.12
CA ASP A 453 10.03 -41.39 -0.94
C ASP A 453 10.36 -42.88 -1.06
N LYS A 454 9.43 -43.74 -0.63
CA LYS A 454 9.55 -45.20 -0.72
C LYS A 454 9.07 -45.78 -2.06
N GLY A 455 8.44 -44.96 -2.91
CA GLY A 455 7.81 -45.41 -4.14
C GLY A 455 6.48 -46.16 -3.93
N GLU A 456 5.86 -46.01 -2.76
CA GLU A 456 4.58 -46.63 -2.37
C GLU A 456 3.36 -45.82 -2.87
N TYR A 457 3.54 -44.52 -3.11
CA TYR A 457 2.51 -43.65 -3.69
C TYR A 457 3.09 -42.81 -4.83
N THR A 458 2.30 -42.63 -5.89
CA THR A 458 2.62 -41.75 -7.03
C THR A 458 1.47 -40.79 -7.25
N ILE A 459 1.75 -39.49 -7.18
CA ILE A 459 0.74 -38.45 -7.41
C ILE A 459 0.16 -38.60 -8.83
N PRO A 460 -1.17 -38.75 -8.97
CA PRO A 460 -1.83 -38.82 -10.27
C PRO A 460 -1.53 -37.62 -11.17
N ALA A 461 -1.45 -37.84 -12.49
CA ALA A 461 -1.10 -36.79 -13.46
C ALA A 461 -2.06 -35.60 -13.46
N ASN A 462 -3.35 -35.82 -13.17
CA ASN A 462 -4.38 -34.77 -13.07
C ASN A 462 -4.26 -33.92 -11.80
N LEU A 463 -3.50 -34.35 -10.80
CA LEU A 463 -3.18 -33.59 -9.59
C LEU A 463 -1.80 -32.92 -9.67
N LYS A 464 -1.11 -33.06 -10.81
CA LYS A 464 0.16 -32.38 -11.07
C LYS A 464 -0.05 -31.11 -11.89
N THR A 465 0.89 -30.20 -11.75
CA THR A 465 0.91 -28.91 -12.46
C THR A 465 2.30 -28.68 -13.05
N ASP A 466 2.41 -28.10 -14.25
CA ASP A 466 3.72 -27.90 -14.88
C ASP A 466 4.55 -26.86 -14.13
N TYR A 467 3.94 -25.74 -13.73
CA TYR A 467 4.59 -24.69 -12.96
C TYR A 467 3.80 -24.33 -11.70
N LEU A 468 4.47 -24.31 -10.55
CA LEU A 468 3.88 -23.76 -9.33
C LEU A 468 4.60 -22.48 -8.96
N PHE A 469 3.82 -21.41 -8.79
CA PHE A 469 4.25 -20.15 -8.22
C PHE A 469 3.92 -20.18 -6.74
N VAL A 470 4.88 -19.96 -5.84
CA VAL A 470 4.65 -20.06 -4.40
C VAL A 470 5.01 -18.74 -3.74
N ASP A 471 4.02 -18.11 -3.12
CA ASP A 471 4.17 -16.85 -2.40
C ASP A 471 4.36 -17.10 -0.90
N GLU A 472 5.12 -16.22 -0.24
CA GLU A 472 5.51 -16.31 1.17
C GLU A 472 6.03 -17.71 1.56
N VAL A 473 6.95 -18.25 0.76
CA VAL A 473 7.46 -19.62 0.90
C VAL A 473 8.03 -19.91 2.30
N GLN A 474 8.51 -18.89 3.03
CA GLN A 474 9.02 -19.03 4.40
C GLN A 474 7.97 -19.45 5.42
N ASP A 475 6.68 -19.32 5.10
CA ASP A 475 5.58 -19.73 5.96
C ASP A 475 5.11 -21.18 5.72
N LEU A 476 5.67 -21.84 4.72
CA LEU A 476 5.38 -23.24 4.43
C LEU A 476 6.35 -24.17 5.15
N THR A 477 5.83 -25.32 5.59
CA THR A 477 6.64 -26.37 6.22
C THR A 477 7.51 -27.08 5.19
N VAL A 478 8.60 -27.73 5.62
CA VAL A 478 9.43 -28.57 4.73
C VAL A 478 8.56 -29.62 4.05
N THR A 479 7.70 -30.27 4.82
CA THR A 479 6.80 -31.33 4.34
C THR A 479 5.87 -30.82 3.24
N THR A 480 5.27 -29.65 3.44
CA THR A 480 4.44 -29.00 2.40
C THR A 480 5.27 -28.70 1.15
N LEU A 481 6.47 -28.13 1.31
CA LEU A 481 7.34 -27.80 0.16
C LEU A 481 7.79 -29.05 -0.62
N ARG A 482 8.09 -30.15 0.07
CA ARG A 482 8.39 -31.44 -0.57
C ARG A 482 7.21 -31.95 -1.38
N LEU A 483 6.01 -31.89 -0.81
CA LEU A 483 4.80 -32.33 -1.50
C LEU A 483 4.49 -31.46 -2.73
N LEU A 484 4.65 -30.13 -2.62
CA LEU A 484 4.57 -29.22 -3.77
C LEU A 484 5.61 -29.59 -4.85
N LYS A 485 6.85 -29.89 -4.46
CA LYS A 485 7.90 -30.32 -5.40
C LYS A 485 7.59 -31.65 -6.07
N TYR A 486 6.96 -32.60 -5.39
CA TYR A 486 6.53 -33.86 -6.03
C TYR A 486 5.34 -33.69 -6.98
N SER A 487 4.54 -32.66 -6.76
CA SER A 487 3.37 -32.35 -7.59
C SER A 487 3.68 -31.49 -8.82
N VAL A 488 4.90 -30.95 -8.96
CA VAL A 488 5.28 -30.13 -10.12
C VAL A 488 5.96 -30.97 -11.21
N ASN A 489 5.53 -30.85 -12.47
CA ASN A 489 6.17 -31.56 -13.58
C ASN A 489 7.45 -30.87 -14.06
N LYS A 490 7.48 -29.53 -14.02
CA LYS A 490 8.63 -28.74 -14.42
C LYS A 490 9.27 -28.07 -13.20
N ASN A 491 8.95 -26.81 -12.93
CA ASN A 491 9.74 -25.99 -12.01
C ASN A 491 8.86 -25.16 -11.06
N LEU A 492 9.42 -24.88 -9.88
CA LEU A 492 8.85 -23.97 -8.89
C LEU A 492 9.38 -22.54 -9.10
N ILE A 493 8.50 -21.55 -8.99
CA ILE A 493 8.85 -20.13 -8.96
C ILE A 493 8.45 -19.61 -7.59
N LEU A 494 9.43 -19.25 -6.77
CA LEU A 494 9.27 -19.01 -5.35
C LEU A 494 9.50 -17.54 -5.02
N ALA A 495 8.70 -17.02 -4.09
CA ALA A 495 8.84 -15.68 -3.53
C ALA A 495 8.87 -15.77 -2.00
N GLY A 496 9.91 -15.21 -1.36
CA GLY A 496 10.01 -15.24 0.11
C GLY A 496 11.00 -14.25 0.71
N ASP A 497 11.02 -14.16 2.04
CA ASP A 497 11.82 -13.17 2.77
C ASP A 497 13.34 -13.44 2.77
N ASN A 498 14.15 -12.37 2.76
CA ASN A 498 15.62 -12.42 2.85
C ASN A 498 16.14 -12.90 4.23
N ASP A 499 15.48 -12.47 5.31
CA ASP A 499 16.09 -12.34 6.66
C ASP A 499 15.45 -13.20 7.74
N GLN A 500 14.71 -14.23 7.36
CA GLN A 500 14.24 -15.23 8.33
C GLN A 500 15.08 -16.51 8.30
N SER A 501 16.31 -16.44 7.80
CA SER A 501 17.23 -17.58 7.74
C SER A 501 16.61 -18.80 7.06
N VAL A 502 16.04 -18.68 5.86
CA VAL A 502 15.69 -19.83 5.02
C VAL A 502 14.90 -20.89 5.84
N TYR A 503 13.64 -20.58 6.17
CA TYR A 503 12.46 -21.46 6.46
C TYR A 503 12.20 -22.04 7.85
N GLN A 504 13.22 -22.24 8.69
CA GLN A 504 13.14 -22.66 10.09
C GLN A 504 14.61 -22.91 10.50
N PRO A 505 15.00 -22.77 11.78
CA PRO A 505 16.36 -23.11 12.15
C PRO A 505 16.69 -24.57 11.77
N GLY A 506 17.64 -24.74 10.83
CA GLY A 506 18.06 -26.04 10.27
C GLY A 506 17.45 -26.45 8.93
N PHE A 507 16.70 -25.59 8.23
CA PHE A 507 16.17 -25.91 6.90
C PHE A 507 17.23 -25.74 5.80
N ALA A 508 17.19 -26.64 4.82
CA ALA A 508 17.93 -26.52 3.58
C ALA A 508 17.00 -26.79 2.39
N TRP A 509 17.11 -26.01 1.32
CA TRP A 509 16.36 -26.20 0.07
C TRP A 509 16.51 -27.61 -0.51
N THR A 510 17.70 -28.18 -0.35
CA THR A 510 18.01 -29.56 -0.72
C THR A 510 17.15 -30.58 0.02
N LYS A 511 16.78 -30.32 1.29
CA LYS A 511 15.84 -31.18 2.03
C LYS A 511 14.43 -31.12 1.47
N ALA A 512 14.03 -29.98 0.89
CA ALA A 512 12.76 -29.84 0.20
C ALA A 512 12.78 -30.41 -1.24
N GLY A 513 13.95 -30.84 -1.74
CA GLY A 513 14.14 -31.27 -3.13
C GLY A 513 14.13 -30.12 -4.14
N ILE A 514 14.32 -28.88 -3.67
CA ILE A 514 14.23 -27.66 -4.48
C ILE A 514 15.64 -27.16 -4.80
N ASP A 515 15.93 -26.90 -6.07
CA ASP A 515 17.25 -26.40 -6.51
C ASP A 515 17.19 -24.97 -7.05
N VAL A 516 17.45 -24.01 -6.16
CA VAL A 516 17.51 -22.57 -6.47
C VAL A 516 18.94 -22.05 -6.63
N VAL A 517 19.95 -22.93 -6.62
CA VAL A 517 21.36 -22.51 -6.66
C VAL A 517 21.66 -21.85 -8.01
N GLY A 518 22.19 -20.62 -7.98
CA GLY A 518 22.42 -19.80 -9.17
C GLY A 518 21.16 -19.13 -9.75
N ASN A 519 19.96 -19.59 -9.38
CA ASN A 519 18.66 -19.12 -9.87
C ASN A 519 17.88 -18.32 -8.81
N SER A 520 18.59 -17.55 -7.98
CA SER A 520 17.98 -16.65 -7.00
C SER A 520 18.32 -15.19 -7.27
N ARG A 521 17.37 -14.29 -7.04
CA ARG A 521 17.53 -12.83 -7.13
C ARG A 521 16.97 -12.17 -5.88
N ALA A 522 17.66 -11.15 -5.38
CA ALA A 522 17.25 -10.38 -4.22
C ALA A 522 16.73 -9.00 -4.66
N LEU A 523 15.58 -8.60 -4.13
CA LEU A 523 15.05 -7.25 -4.16
C LEU A 523 15.57 -6.50 -2.95
N ASN A 524 16.21 -5.35 -3.18
CA ASN A 524 16.88 -4.58 -2.14
C ASN A 524 16.23 -3.22 -1.90
N VAL A 525 15.15 -2.89 -2.60
CA VAL A 525 14.48 -1.60 -2.44
C VAL A 525 13.02 -1.81 -2.06
N ASN A 526 12.61 -1.19 -0.96
CA ASN A 526 11.22 -1.08 -0.55
C ASN A 526 10.61 0.16 -1.22
N PHE A 527 9.59 -0.09 -2.05
CA PHE A 527 8.87 0.95 -2.77
C PHE A 527 7.44 1.15 -2.27
N ARG A 528 6.99 0.33 -1.31
CA ARG A 528 5.63 0.42 -0.77
C ARG A 528 5.56 1.41 0.39
N SER A 529 6.35 1.19 1.44
CA SER A 529 6.24 1.95 2.69
C SER A 529 7.09 3.22 2.71
N THR A 530 6.67 4.17 3.53
CA THR A 530 7.41 5.40 3.79
C THR A 530 8.69 5.16 4.58
N ILE A 531 9.65 6.09 4.48
CA ILE A 531 10.90 6.12 5.24
C ILE A 531 10.61 6.01 6.74
N GLN A 532 9.59 6.72 7.23
CA GLN A 532 9.24 6.79 8.64
C GLN A 532 8.77 5.43 9.19
N ILE A 533 7.85 4.76 8.49
CA ILE A 533 7.38 3.41 8.87
C ILE A 533 8.54 2.42 8.82
N GLN A 534 9.35 2.48 7.76
CA GLN A 534 10.48 1.57 7.58
C GLN A 534 11.58 1.78 8.61
N GLU A 535 11.89 3.02 8.99
CA GLU A 535 12.86 3.33 10.04
C GLU A 535 12.45 2.72 11.38
N VAL A 536 11.18 2.86 11.78
CA VAL A 536 10.64 2.23 12.99
C VAL A 536 10.72 0.71 12.88
N ALA A 537 10.26 0.15 11.75
CA ALA A 537 10.28 -1.29 11.53
C ALA A 537 11.70 -1.87 11.59
N GLU A 538 12.67 -1.26 10.92
CA GLU A 538 14.06 -1.74 10.88
C GLU A 538 14.81 -1.52 12.19
N LYS A 539 14.54 -0.41 12.92
CA LYS A 539 15.06 -0.25 14.29
C LYS A 539 14.51 -1.33 15.22
N TYR A 540 13.21 -1.60 15.14
CA TYR A 540 12.56 -2.62 15.96
C TYR A 540 13.09 -4.02 15.66
N ARG A 541 13.25 -4.33 14.38
CA ARG A 541 13.76 -5.60 13.88
C ARG A 541 15.20 -5.88 14.32
N GLN A 542 16.05 -4.87 14.45
CA GLN A 542 17.43 -5.03 14.93
C GLN A 542 17.54 -5.57 16.36
N LEU A 543 16.47 -5.44 17.14
CA LEU A 543 16.40 -5.99 18.50
C LEU A 543 16.11 -7.50 18.50
N MET A 544 15.73 -8.08 17.36
CA MET A 544 15.45 -9.50 17.24
C MET A 544 16.73 -10.32 17.05
N LYS A 545 16.88 -11.41 17.81
CA LYS A 545 18.01 -12.35 17.67
C LYS A 545 17.94 -13.10 16.33
N GLY A 546 19.08 -13.20 15.65
CA GLY A 546 19.22 -13.89 14.36
C GLY A 546 19.01 -13.00 13.12
N PHE A 547 18.95 -11.69 13.31
CA PHE A 547 18.87 -10.70 12.24
C PHE A 547 20.14 -10.68 11.37
N ASP A 548 19.98 -10.76 10.04
CA ASP A 548 21.07 -10.55 9.09
C ASP A 548 21.28 -9.04 8.87
N LYS A 549 22.43 -8.54 9.35
CA LYS A 549 22.81 -7.13 9.28
C LYS A 549 23.03 -6.61 7.84
N LYS A 550 23.10 -7.50 6.84
CA LYS A 550 23.44 -7.14 5.46
C LYS A 550 22.24 -6.70 4.60
N ASN A 551 21.02 -7.04 4.99
CA ASN A 551 19.83 -6.74 4.20
C ASN A 551 19.04 -5.59 4.83
N ARG A 552 19.35 -4.37 4.40
CA ARG A 552 18.52 -3.20 4.67
C ARG A 552 17.90 -2.76 3.36
N PRO A 553 16.58 -2.90 3.17
CA PRO A 553 15.96 -2.31 2.01
C PRO A 553 16.18 -0.80 2.03
N GLU A 554 16.45 -0.20 0.88
CA GLU A 554 16.40 1.26 0.73
C GLU A 554 14.95 1.69 0.52
N THR A 555 14.54 2.84 1.07
CA THR A 555 13.24 3.47 0.77
C THR A 555 13.45 4.96 0.54
N PHE A 556 12.64 5.52 -0.35
CA PHE A 556 12.82 6.87 -0.87
C PHE A 556 11.56 7.73 -0.66
N ARG A 557 10.49 7.15 -0.13
CA ARG A 557 9.20 7.83 0.03
C ARG A 557 9.12 8.48 1.40
N ILE A 558 9.16 9.81 1.46
CA ILE A 558 8.91 10.53 2.70
C ILE A 558 7.40 10.50 2.98
N GLY A 559 7.00 10.18 4.21
CA GLY A 559 5.61 10.22 4.68
C GLY A 559 5.49 10.73 6.11
N ALA A 560 4.30 10.55 6.69
CA ALA A 560 4.00 10.96 8.05
C ALA A 560 4.85 10.18 9.07
N PRO A 561 5.21 10.79 10.22
CA PRO A 561 5.81 10.04 11.32
C PRO A 561 4.87 8.92 11.80
N VAL A 562 5.45 7.87 12.40
CA VAL A 562 4.66 6.86 13.12
C VAL A 562 4.21 7.49 14.43
N GLU A 563 2.92 7.44 14.70
CA GLU A 563 2.34 8.02 15.92
C GLU A 563 2.02 6.94 16.95
N LEU A 564 2.26 7.30 18.22
CA LEU A 564 2.04 6.43 19.36
C LEU A 564 1.02 7.09 20.29
N HIS A 565 -0.10 6.41 20.48
CA HIS A 565 -1.17 6.79 21.40
C HIS A 565 -1.12 5.87 22.63
N GLU A 566 -0.95 6.46 23.80
CA GLU A 566 -0.87 5.75 25.07
C GLU A 566 -2.04 6.17 25.97
N GLU A 567 -3.00 5.27 26.15
CA GLU A 567 -4.24 5.55 26.89
C GLU A 567 -4.29 4.81 28.23
N GLU A 568 -5.16 5.26 29.15
CA GLU A 568 -5.26 4.65 30.50
C GLU A 568 -5.99 3.31 30.46
N ASN A 569 -6.94 3.16 29.53
CA ASN A 569 -7.74 1.95 29.41
C ASN A 569 -8.13 1.63 27.96
N GLN A 570 -8.66 0.43 27.76
CA GLN A 570 -9.00 -0.09 26.43
C GLN A 570 -10.12 0.72 25.76
N ALA A 571 -11.09 1.24 26.53
CA ALA A 571 -12.18 2.02 25.96
C ALA A 571 -11.63 3.33 25.36
N GLU A 572 -10.80 4.06 26.10
CA GLU A 572 -10.09 5.25 25.61
C GLU A 572 -9.22 4.94 24.38
N ALA A 573 -8.49 3.83 24.39
CA ALA A 573 -7.72 3.40 23.22
C ALA A 573 -8.59 3.16 21.99
N PHE A 574 -9.80 2.62 22.16
CA PHE A 574 -10.73 2.42 21.05
C PHE A 574 -11.36 3.73 20.58
N GLU A 575 -11.69 4.66 21.48
CA GLU A 575 -12.14 6.01 21.10
C GLU A 575 -11.07 6.72 20.26
N SER A 576 -9.83 6.77 20.74
CA SER A 576 -8.68 7.37 20.04
C SER A 576 -8.44 6.75 18.65
N MET A 577 -8.69 5.43 18.52
CA MET A 577 -8.68 4.76 17.22
C MET A 577 -9.82 5.22 16.30
N LEU A 578 -11.04 5.41 16.81
CA LEU A 578 -12.18 5.89 16.03
C LEU A 578 -11.97 7.34 15.58
N ASP A 579 -11.45 8.19 16.45
CA ASP A 579 -11.07 9.56 16.12
C ASP A 579 -10.05 9.55 14.96
N SER A 580 -9.09 8.62 14.99
CA SER A 580 -8.11 8.46 13.91
C SER A 580 -8.73 7.97 12.60
N VAL A 581 -9.74 7.08 12.67
CA VAL A 581 -10.53 6.68 11.49
C VAL A 581 -11.29 7.88 10.94
N ASN A 582 -11.96 8.65 11.79
CA ASN A 582 -12.74 9.82 11.40
C ASN A 582 -11.84 10.87 10.72
N MET A 583 -10.71 11.21 11.35
CA MET A 583 -9.69 12.10 10.79
C MET A 583 -9.19 11.62 9.41
N CYS A 584 -8.91 10.32 9.26
CA CYS A 584 -8.47 9.79 7.98
C CYS A 584 -9.52 9.96 6.88
N ILE A 585 -10.80 9.78 7.18
CA ILE A 585 -11.88 9.86 6.20
C ILE A 585 -12.30 11.31 5.94
N GLN A 586 -12.65 12.06 6.97
CA GLN A 586 -13.22 13.41 6.86
C GLN A 586 -12.15 14.45 6.53
N SER A 587 -11.00 14.41 7.21
CA SER A 587 -9.96 15.44 7.05
C SER A 587 -8.97 15.12 5.94
N LEU A 588 -8.51 13.86 5.87
CA LEU A 588 -7.49 13.45 4.90
C LEU A 588 -8.10 12.92 3.59
N GLY A 589 -9.38 12.55 3.57
CA GLY A 589 -10.08 12.09 2.38
C GLY A 589 -9.70 10.68 1.93
N TYR A 590 -9.32 9.81 2.88
CA TYR A 590 -9.16 8.39 2.59
C TYR A 590 -10.51 7.72 2.37
N GLU A 591 -10.59 6.85 1.35
CA GLU A 591 -11.73 5.93 1.23
C GLU A 591 -11.66 4.85 2.33
N PRO A 592 -12.79 4.42 2.92
CA PRO A 592 -12.79 3.48 4.05
C PRO A 592 -12.03 2.17 3.79
N GLU A 593 -12.08 1.64 2.56
CA GLU A 593 -11.35 0.42 2.17
C GLU A 593 -9.83 0.55 2.24
N ASN A 594 -9.28 1.77 2.29
CA ASN A 594 -7.85 2.01 2.41
C ASN A 594 -7.37 2.01 3.88
N ILE A 595 -8.28 1.90 4.84
CA ILE A 595 -8.00 1.87 6.28
C ILE A 595 -8.11 0.43 6.80
N CYS A 596 -7.11 0.01 7.56
CA CYS A 596 -7.10 -1.30 8.23
C CYS A 596 -6.87 -1.15 9.74
N LEU A 597 -7.79 -1.69 10.54
CA LEU A 597 -7.61 -1.84 11.98
C LEU A 597 -6.99 -3.20 12.27
N ILE A 598 -5.88 -3.19 13.01
CA ILE A 598 -5.17 -4.40 13.41
C ILE A 598 -5.26 -4.57 14.93
N ALA A 599 -5.61 -5.77 15.40
CA ALA A 599 -5.55 -6.10 16.82
C ALA A 599 -5.23 -7.58 17.06
N GLY A 600 -4.59 -7.90 18.19
CA GLY A 600 -4.14 -9.27 18.50
C GLY A 600 -5.27 -10.30 18.72
N LYS A 601 -6.49 -9.85 19.07
CA LYS A 601 -7.64 -10.72 19.35
C LYS A 601 -8.84 -10.35 18.47
N ARG A 602 -9.58 -11.36 18.05
CA ARG A 602 -10.81 -11.19 17.27
C ARG A 602 -11.88 -10.43 18.06
N ASP A 603 -11.98 -10.64 19.37
CA ASP A 603 -12.96 -9.97 20.22
C ASP A 603 -12.77 -8.44 20.25
N TYR A 604 -11.52 -7.97 20.21
CA TYR A 604 -11.22 -6.54 20.11
C TYR A 604 -11.66 -5.96 18.77
N LEU A 605 -11.42 -6.69 17.68
CA LEU A 605 -11.88 -6.29 16.34
C LEU A 605 -13.41 -6.29 16.24
N SER A 606 -14.10 -7.27 16.86
CA SER A 606 -15.57 -7.30 16.92
C SER A 606 -16.14 -6.13 17.71
N ALA A 607 -15.50 -5.74 18.82
CA ALA A 607 -15.88 -4.55 19.58
C ALA A 607 -15.68 -3.28 18.75
N LEU A 608 -14.52 -3.12 18.10
CA LEU A 608 -14.25 -2.01 17.19
C LEU A 608 -15.24 -1.96 16.01
N GLN A 609 -15.63 -3.11 15.45
CA GLN A 609 -16.66 -3.20 14.41
C GLN A 609 -18.01 -2.62 14.88
N GLY A 610 -18.44 -2.96 16.10
CA GLY A 610 -19.66 -2.40 16.69
C GLY A 610 -19.56 -0.89 16.87
N LEU A 611 -18.43 -0.41 17.40
CA LEU A 611 -18.20 1.02 17.61
C LEU A 611 -18.13 1.83 16.31
N LEU A 612 -17.48 1.29 15.27
CA LEU A 612 -17.45 1.91 13.93
C LEU A 612 -18.86 2.13 13.38
N LYS A 613 -19.74 1.14 13.56
CA LYS A 613 -21.12 1.22 13.09
C LYS A 613 -21.96 2.18 13.94
N GLU A 614 -21.84 2.11 15.26
CA GLU A 614 -22.63 2.92 16.18
C GLU A 614 -22.25 4.41 16.12
N LYS A 615 -20.95 4.73 16.11
CA LYS A 615 -20.44 6.09 16.27
C LYS A 615 -20.18 6.82 14.97
N LEU A 616 -19.73 6.09 13.94
CA LEU A 616 -19.31 6.69 12.66
C LEU A 616 -20.21 6.28 11.47
N ASP A 617 -21.20 5.39 11.69
CA ASP A 617 -22.01 4.77 10.62
C ASP A 617 -21.16 4.13 9.51
N LEU A 618 -20.02 3.55 9.89
CA LEU A 618 -19.10 2.88 8.97
C LEU A 618 -19.28 1.38 9.01
N GLU A 619 -19.40 0.78 7.82
CA GLU A 619 -19.33 -0.67 7.66
C GLU A 619 -17.88 -1.15 7.79
N SER A 620 -17.69 -2.37 8.27
CA SER A 620 -16.37 -3.00 8.37
C SER A 620 -16.44 -4.50 8.17
N ASP A 621 -15.31 -5.09 7.74
CA ASP A 621 -15.26 -6.52 7.40
C ASP A 621 -13.89 -7.14 7.71
N PHE A 622 -13.90 -8.42 8.08
CA PHE A 622 -12.69 -9.16 8.40
C PHE A 622 -12.03 -9.66 7.12
N VAL A 623 -10.74 -9.39 6.93
CA VAL A 623 -10.01 -9.78 5.70
C VAL A 623 -9.95 -11.30 5.48
N ASN A 624 -10.16 -12.09 6.54
CA ASN A 624 -10.17 -13.55 6.51
C ASN A 624 -11.58 -14.17 6.57
N SER A 625 -12.66 -13.38 6.57
CA SER A 625 -14.03 -13.93 6.46
C SER A 625 -14.23 -14.59 5.10
N GLU A 626 -15.11 -15.57 4.97
CA GLU A 626 -15.27 -16.32 3.70
C GLU A 626 -15.83 -15.46 2.57
N ASP A 627 -16.76 -14.55 2.88
CA ASP A 627 -17.41 -13.68 1.89
C ASP A 627 -16.65 -12.38 1.60
N PHE A 628 -15.54 -12.11 2.29
CA PHE A 628 -14.75 -10.89 2.07
C PHE A 628 -14.12 -10.85 0.68
N SER A 629 -14.15 -9.65 0.07
CA SER A 629 -13.43 -9.33 -1.16
C SER A 629 -12.71 -7.99 -1.03
N PHE A 630 -11.46 -7.92 -1.49
CA PHE A 630 -10.70 -6.67 -1.53
C PHE A 630 -11.29 -5.64 -2.50
N ALA A 631 -12.18 -6.06 -3.40
CA ALA A 631 -12.92 -5.18 -4.29
C ALA A 631 -14.16 -4.54 -3.65
N LYS A 632 -14.53 -4.92 -2.41
CA LYS A 632 -15.64 -4.31 -1.67
C LYS A 632 -15.29 -2.88 -1.29
N LYS A 633 -16.20 -1.94 -1.54
CA LYS A 633 -16.04 -0.50 -1.27
C LYS A 633 -16.75 -0.08 0.00
N GLY A 634 -16.32 1.02 0.60
CA GLY A 634 -16.99 1.65 1.73
C GLY A 634 -16.92 0.84 3.02
N VAL A 635 -15.94 -0.07 3.15
CA VAL A 635 -15.75 -0.90 4.35
C VAL A 635 -14.37 -0.68 4.95
N VAL A 636 -14.30 -0.42 6.25
CA VAL A 636 -13.03 -0.46 6.99
C VAL A 636 -12.58 -1.90 7.16
N ARG A 637 -11.32 -2.20 6.90
CA ARG A 637 -10.78 -3.57 6.96
C ARG A 637 -10.34 -3.93 8.37
N LEU A 638 -10.65 -5.13 8.82
CA LEU A 638 -10.28 -5.65 10.13
C LEU A 638 -9.37 -6.86 9.97
N ALA A 639 -8.25 -6.86 10.69
CA ALA A 639 -7.30 -7.96 10.60
C ALA A 639 -6.59 -8.25 11.93
N THR A 640 -6.28 -9.51 12.19
CA THR A 640 -5.25 -9.88 13.17
C THR A 640 -3.87 -9.83 12.51
N PRO A 641 -2.77 -9.67 13.29
CA PRO A 641 -1.40 -9.74 12.77
C PRO A 641 -1.11 -10.98 11.89
N GLN A 642 -1.75 -12.11 12.19
CA GLN A 642 -1.62 -13.34 11.41
C GLN A 642 -2.37 -13.23 10.07
N SER A 643 -3.60 -12.70 10.09
CA SER A 643 -4.44 -12.60 8.90
C SER A 643 -4.03 -11.49 7.92
N CYS A 644 -3.28 -10.48 8.38
CA CYS A 644 -2.78 -9.40 7.52
C CYS A 644 -1.40 -9.70 6.91
N LYS A 645 -0.77 -10.82 7.26
CA LYS A 645 0.57 -11.14 6.77
C LYS A 645 0.54 -11.32 5.24
N GLY A 646 1.47 -10.65 4.55
CA GLY A 646 1.53 -10.58 3.09
C GLY A 646 0.64 -9.49 2.47
N LEU A 647 -0.20 -8.81 3.26
CA LEU A 647 -1.05 -7.70 2.80
C LEU A 647 -0.39 -6.35 3.07
N ASP A 648 -0.82 -5.30 2.37
CA ASP A 648 -0.44 -3.92 2.69
C ASP A 648 -1.65 -2.99 2.58
N PHE A 649 -1.70 -2.00 3.46
CA PHE A 649 -2.79 -1.03 3.55
C PHE A 649 -2.25 0.40 3.56
N PRO A 650 -2.88 1.33 2.83
CA PRO A 650 -2.58 2.77 2.90
C PRO A 650 -2.45 3.29 4.34
N VAL A 651 -3.46 2.98 5.16
CA VAL A 651 -3.54 3.37 6.57
C VAL A 651 -3.65 2.13 7.45
N VAL A 652 -2.80 2.06 8.48
CA VAL A 652 -2.84 1.03 9.51
C VAL A 652 -3.01 1.68 10.88
N LEU A 653 -4.06 1.29 11.60
CA LEU A 653 -4.29 1.66 12.98
C LEU A 653 -4.16 0.37 13.82
N TYR A 654 -3.10 0.26 14.61
CA TYR A 654 -2.73 -0.97 15.30
C TYR A 654 -2.95 -0.87 16.81
N TYR A 655 -3.89 -1.64 17.34
CA TYR A 655 -4.06 -1.86 18.77
C TYR A 655 -3.12 -2.96 19.28
N LEU A 656 -2.12 -2.57 20.07
CA LEU A 656 -1.11 -3.44 20.64
C LEU A 656 -1.48 -3.84 22.07
N ASP A 657 -2.10 -5.02 22.22
CA ASP A 657 -2.29 -5.71 23.52
C ASP A 657 -1.21 -6.77 23.71
N HIS A 658 -0.39 -6.60 24.73
CA HIS A 658 0.84 -7.35 25.03
C HIS A 658 0.72 -8.21 26.28
N ARG A 659 -0.51 -8.47 26.75
CA ARG A 659 -0.72 -9.52 27.77
C ARG A 659 -0.26 -10.87 27.16
N ALA A 660 0.75 -11.48 27.78
CA ALA A 660 1.60 -12.51 27.18
C ALA A 660 0.83 -13.68 26.51
N HIS A 661 0.99 -13.80 25.18
CA HIS A 661 0.23 -14.77 24.38
C HIS A 661 0.92 -16.13 24.09
N PHE A 662 2.14 -16.39 24.58
CA PHE A 662 2.90 -17.59 24.14
C PHE A 662 3.73 -18.32 25.23
N LEU A 663 3.73 -17.86 26.48
CA LEU A 663 4.52 -18.45 27.58
C LEU A 663 4.14 -19.91 27.91
N ASN A 664 2.93 -20.33 27.56
CA ASN A 664 2.44 -21.67 27.89
C ASN A 664 3.02 -22.78 26.98
N VAL A 665 3.63 -22.44 25.84
CA VAL A 665 4.02 -23.41 24.80
C VAL A 665 5.51 -23.39 24.48
N TYR A 666 6.12 -22.21 24.46
CA TYR A 666 7.52 -22.01 24.07
C TYR A 666 8.38 -21.58 25.26
N ASP A 667 9.71 -21.71 25.15
CA ASP A 667 10.60 -21.05 26.11
C ASP A 667 10.45 -19.52 26.02
N GLU A 668 10.83 -18.81 27.10
CA GLU A 668 10.68 -17.35 27.20
C GLU A 668 11.33 -16.62 26.02
N GLU A 669 12.48 -17.11 25.54
CA GLU A 669 13.21 -16.53 24.40
C GLU A 669 12.44 -16.66 23.09
N THR A 670 11.84 -17.82 22.83
CA THR A 670 11.06 -18.08 21.63
C THR A 670 9.71 -17.36 21.69
N ALA A 671 9.07 -17.30 22.87
CA ALA A 671 7.85 -16.52 23.09
C ALA A 671 8.08 -15.02 22.86
N ASP A 672 9.18 -14.45 23.38
CA ASP A 672 9.59 -13.07 23.12
C ASP A 672 9.82 -12.83 21.62
N LYS A 673 10.55 -13.73 20.95
CA LYS A 673 10.76 -13.67 19.50
C LYS A 673 9.46 -13.68 18.71
N MET A 674 8.50 -14.53 19.07
CA MET A 674 7.20 -14.60 18.40
C MET A 674 6.38 -13.32 18.60
N ASN A 675 6.34 -12.77 19.81
CA ASN A 675 5.69 -11.49 20.09
C ASN A 675 6.30 -10.35 19.26
N ARG A 676 7.63 -10.27 19.21
CA ARG A 676 8.35 -9.29 18.38
C ARG A 676 8.03 -9.46 16.90
N ASN A 677 8.04 -10.69 16.38
CA ASN A 677 7.66 -10.96 14.99
C ASN A 677 6.22 -10.54 14.67
N MET A 678 5.29 -10.72 15.61
CA MET A 678 3.91 -10.32 15.46
C MET A 678 3.77 -8.79 15.35
N ILE A 679 4.45 -8.06 16.25
CA ILE A 679 4.50 -6.59 16.22
C ILE A 679 5.15 -6.11 14.92
N TYR A 680 6.28 -6.68 14.52
CA TYR A 680 6.95 -6.34 13.25
C TYR A 680 6.07 -6.61 12.03
N THR A 681 5.31 -7.71 12.05
CA THR A 681 4.37 -8.02 10.97
C THR A 681 3.30 -6.93 10.87
N ALA A 682 2.69 -6.52 11.98
CA ALA A 682 1.66 -5.49 12.00
C ALA A 682 2.17 -4.11 11.51
N ILE A 683 3.30 -3.63 12.04
CA ILE A 683 3.85 -2.31 11.67
C ILE A 683 4.27 -2.26 10.18
N THR A 684 4.74 -3.36 9.62
CA THR A 684 5.17 -3.42 8.20
C THR A 684 4.01 -3.49 7.21
N ARG A 685 2.75 -3.56 7.66
CA ARG A 685 1.59 -3.55 6.75
C ARG A 685 1.23 -2.14 6.28
N GLY A 686 1.73 -1.10 6.93
CA GLY A 686 1.44 0.29 6.60
C GLY A 686 2.22 0.80 5.39
N ILE A 687 1.51 1.48 4.48
CA ILE A 687 2.08 2.12 3.29
C ILE A 687 2.36 3.61 3.55
N GLU A 688 1.37 4.38 4.03
CA GLU A 688 1.48 5.84 4.25
C GLU A 688 1.46 6.24 5.72
N LEU A 689 0.47 5.73 6.45
CA LEU A 689 0.16 6.19 7.80
C LEU A 689 0.06 4.99 8.74
N LEU A 690 0.76 5.08 9.87
CA LEU A 690 0.79 4.05 10.91
C LEU A 690 0.62 4.72 12.26
N HIS A 691 -0.50 4.44 12.92
CA HIS A 691 -0.75 4.83 14.31
C HIS A 691 -0.80 3.57 15.17
N ILE A 692 -0.16 3.63 16.33
CA ILE A 692 -0.08 2.51 17.28
C ILE A 692 -0.74 2.93 18.59
N PHE A 693 -1.70 2.14 19.04
CA PHE A 693 -2.50 2.39 20.25
C PHE A 693 -2.15 1.34 21.29
N MET A 694 -1.85 1.75 22.51
CA MET A 694 -1.53 0.86 23.62
C MET A 694 -1.94 1.45 24.97
N LEU A 695 -1.95 0.60 26.00
CA LEU A 695 -2.18 1.05 27.37
C LEU A 695 -0.88 1.60 27.99
N LYS A 696 -0.97 2.65 28.82
CA LYS A 696 0.19 3.22 29.53
C LYS A 696 0.87 2.22 30.47
N ASP A 697 0.11 1.31 31.07
CA ASP A 697 0.62 0.26 31.96
C ASP A 697 1.25 -0.94 31.22
N SER A 698 1.39 -0.80 29.89
CA SER A 698 1.97 -1.82 29.04
C SER A 698 3.47 -2.00 29.23
N ASN A 699 3.88 -2.99 30.03
CA ASN A 699 5.29 -3.17 30.43
C ASN A 699 5.92 -4.50 29.95
N SER A 700 5.63 -4.95 28.73
CA SER A 700 6.39 -6.08 28.17
C SER A 700 7.63 -5.60 27.43
N GLY A 701 8.72 -6.37 27.49
CA GLY A 701 9.97 -6.05 26.78
C GLY A 701 9.76 -5.68 25.30
N PRO A 702 9.00 -6.46 24.50
CA PRO A 702 8.69 -6.11 23.11
C PRO A 702 7.96 -4.78 22.92
N VAL A 703 7.11 -4.36 23.87
CA VAL A 703 6.39 -3.09 23.79
C VAL A 703 7.26 -1.92 24.25
N ASP A 704 7.97 -2.08 25.37
CA ASP A 704 8.88 -1.05 25.89
C ASP A 704 9.94 -0.68 24.86
N ASP A 705 10.44 -1.66 24.13
CA ASP A 705 11.39 -1.45 23.05
C ASP A 705 10.79 -0.68 21.86
N LEU A 706 9.54 -0.99 21.48
CA LEU A 706 8.84 -0.25 20.43
C LEU A 706 8.58 1.20 20.86
N ARG A 707 8.11 1.39 22.10
CA ARG A 707 7.86 2.70 22.72
C ARG A 707 9.11 3.57 22.68
N LYS A 708 10.28 3.01 23.03
CA LYS A 708 11.59 3.69 22.97
C LYS A 708 12.08 4.02 21.56
N ILE A 709 11.57 3.34 20.53
CA ILE A 709 11.96 3.59 19.14
C ILE A 709 11.15 4.72 18.53
N ILE A 710 9.87 4.84 18.93
CA ILE A 710 8.95 5.85 18.43
C ILE A 710 9.13 7.19 19.14
N LYS A 711 9.34 7.16 20.47
CA LYS A 711 9.76 8.33 21.25
C LYS A 711 11.22 8.66 20.99
#